data_AF-A0A061EIS4-F1
#
_entry.id   AF-A0A061EIS4-F1
#
_cell.length_a   1.000
_cell.length_b   1.000
_cell.length_c   1.000
_cell.angle_alpha   90.00
_cell.angle_beta   90.00
_cell.angle_gamma   90.00
#
_symmetry.space_group_name_H-M   'P 1'
#
loop_
_entity.id
_entity.type
_entity.pdbx_description
1 polymer ?
#
loop_
_entity_poly.entity_id
_entity_poly.type
_entity_poly.pdbx_seq_one_letter_code
_entity_poly.pdbx_strand_id
1 'polypeptide(L)'
;MATGAIDEASNMKVILKHHVSGSPQETDMHLTAGTIKLKASGGSNAVVVKNLFLSCDPYMIFKMMKLERHYSDSYTPGSPITGYGVAKVLDSAHPDFQKDDLVWGLTGWEEYSLITETNHLFKIQHTDVPLSFYAGILGMPGMTAYIGFYELCSPQKGEYVFVSAACGAVGQLVGQFAKLQGCYVVGSAGSNEKVDLLKNKFGFDEAFNYKEEPDFTATLKRFFPEGIDIYFDNVGGKMLDAVLLNLRVRARIAVCGMISQYNLEQPEGVHNLTSIVMKQARMQGYLVFEYYHLYPKYLEMILPKIREEKVVYVEDIADGLENAPAALVGLFSGRNIGKQVLRMAGGEQVVRNKQVILKNYVTEGLPKESDMEAREGSIQLKVPEGTKDAVVVKNLYLSCDPYMRNRMKKLETSSYVASFETGLPLSGYGVAKVLDSTLPDFKNGDFVWGMTGWEEYSLIIEPDRLFKIQHTDVPLTYYTGLLGMAGMTAYAGFYEVCSPKKGEYVYVSAASGAVGQLVGQFAKLLDCYVVGSAGSKEKVELLKNKFGFDAAFNYKEEPDLDAALKRYFPEGIDIYFENVGGKMLDAVLLNMRVHGRIAACGMISQYNQGRPEGVHNLMHLVGKQVRLQGFLVGDFYHLYPKFLEMIIPYIKEGKIAYVEDIAEGLESAPAALVGLFTGRNVGKQLVVVSHD
;
A
#
# COMPACT_ATOMS: atom_id res chain seq x y z
N MET A 1 21.99 39.98 5.78
CA MET A 1 21.19 40.27 4.57
C MET A 1 19.82 39.66 4.78
N ALA A 2 18.77 40.46 4.67
CA ALA A 2 17.39 40.07 4.95
C ALA A 2 16.98 38.89 4.04
N THR A 3 16.46 37.82 4.64
CA THR A 3 15.78 36.75 3.93
C THR A 3 14.52 37.33 3.29
N GLY A 4 14.54 37.55 1.98
CA GLY A 4 13.37 38.01 1.24
C GLY A 4 12.25 36.99 1.35
N ALA A 5 11.26 37.27 2.20
CA ALA A 5 10.01 36.53 2.18
C ALA A 5 9.37 36.76 0.80
N ILE A 6 9.08 35.66 0.11
CA ILE A 6 8.38 35.69 -1.17
C ILE A 6 6.97 36.25 -0.88
N ASP A 7 6.72 37.51 -1.21
CA ASP A 7 5.43 38.19 -0.95
C ASP A 7 4.32 37.69 -1.92
N GLU A 8 4.68 37.05 -3.04
CA GLU A 8 3.75 36.51 -4.05
C GLU A 8 4.16 35.09 -4.51
N ALA A 9 3.20 34.16 -4.56
CA ALA A 9 3.41 32.79 -5.03
C ALA A 9 2.58 32.48 -6.28
N SER A 10 3.03 31.51 -7.08
CA SER A 10 2.19 30.87 -8.09
C SER A 10 1.02 30.16 -7.39
N ASN A 11 -0.15 30.19 -8.02
CA ASN A 11 -1.35 29.62 -7.46
C ASN A 11 -2.20 29.02 -8.59
N MET A 12 -2.16 27.71 -8.74
CA MET A 12 -3.04 26.94 -9.61
C MET A 12 -4.45 26.94 -9.06
N LYS A 13 -5.44 27.13 -9.94
CA LYS A 13 -6.86 27.25 -9.58
C LYS A 13 -7.74 26.50 -10.55
N VAL A 14 -8.85 25.95 -10.07
CA VAL A 14 -9.91 25.38 -10.88
C VAL A 14 -11.00 26.41 -11.08
N ILE A 15 -11.25 26.77 -12.34
CA ILE A 15 -12.15 27.83 -12.76
C ILE A 15 -13.39 27.23 -13.42
N LEU A 16 -14.58 27.68 -13.03
CA LEU A 16 -15.81 27.40 -13.75
C LEU A 16 -15.85 28.22 -15.04
N LYS A 17 -16.00 27.59 -16.20
CA LYS A 17 -16.02 28.28 -17.50
C LYS A 17 -17.34 28.99 -17.79
N HIS A 18 -18.44 28.32 -17.48
CA HIS A 18 -19.79 28.78 -17.77
C HIS A 18 -20.77 28.11 -16.80
N HIS A 19 -21.99 28.63 -16.71
CA HIS A 19 -23.02 27.96 -15.92
C HIS A 19 -23.45 26.66 -16.59
N VAL A 20 -23.65 25.63 -15.80
CA VAL A 20 -24.05 24.30 -16.27
C VAL A 20 -25.57 24.21 -16.40
N SER A 21 -26.04 23.47 -17.41
CA SER A 21 -27.42 23.02 -17.56
C SER A 21 -27.45 21.48 -17.54
N GLY A 22 -28.03 20.88 -16.49
CA GLY A 22 -28.07 19.42 -16.31
C GLY A 22 -26.82 18.85 -15.61
N SER A 23 -26.39 17.66 -16.03
CA SER A 23 -25.21 16.99 -15.45
C SER A 23 -23.90 17.71 -15.76
N PRO A 24 -23.02 17.95 -14.77
CA PRO A 24 -21.74 18.60 -15.02
C PRO A 24 -20.81 17.69 -15.81
N GLN A 25 -19.98 18.31 -16.65
CA GLN A 25 -18.89 17.69 -17.38
C GLN A 25 -17.55 18.24 -16.90
N GLU A 26 -16.48 17.47 -17.07
CA GLU A 26 -15.13 17.93 -16.70
C GLU A 26 -14.74 19.17 -17.51
N THR A 27 -15.22 19.27 -18.75
CA THR A 27 -14.98 20.39 -19.66
C THR A 27 -15.59 21.72 -19.20
N ASP A 28 -16.54 21.69 -18.26
CA ASP A 28 -17.16 22.89 -17.68
C ASP A 28 -16.18 23.63 -16.75
N MET A 29 -15.10 22.94 -16.37
CA MET A 29 -14.03 23.44 -15.53
C MET A 29 -12.71 23.46 -16.30
N HIS A 30 -11.75 24.25 -15.83
CA HIS A 30 -10.36 24.15 -16.28
C HIS A 30 -9.41 24.66 -15.21
N LEU A 31 -8.15 24.24 -15.32
CA LEU A 31 -7.08 24.75 -14.50
C LEU A 31 -6.49 26.01 -15.15
N THR A 32 -6.20 27.00 -14.31
CA THR A 32 -5.48 28.21 -14.69
C THR A 32 -4.42 28.52 -13.65
N ALA A 33 -3.24 28.91 -14.10
CA ALA A 33 -2.19 29.44 -13.24
C ALA A 33 -2.43 30.93 -12.99
N GLY A 34 -2.37 31.35 -11.73
CA GLY A 34 -2.34 32.76 -11.33
C GLY A 34 -1.23 33.03 -10.31
N THR A 35 -1.27 34.23 -9.74
CA THR A 35 -0.45 34.59 -8.58
C THR A 35 -1.34 35.02 -7.42
N ILE A 36 -0.81 34.91 -6.20
CA ILE A 36 -1.48 35.35 -4.99
C ILE A 36 -0.46 35.95 -4.02
N LYS A 37 -0.86 37.00 -3.30
CA LYS A 37 -0.07 37.55 -2.20
C LYS A 37 -0.19 36.65 -0.98
N LEU A 38 0.94 36.30 -0.38
CA LEU A 38 0.97 35.43 0.80
C LEU A 38 0.75 36.18 2.11
N LYS A 39 0.60 37.51 2.06
CA LYS A 39 0.21 38.33 3.20
C LYS A 39 -1.27 38.66 3.19
N ALA A 40 -1.88 38.66 4.37
CA ALA A 40 -3.26 39.06 4.55
C ALA A 40 -3.40 40.57 4.29
N SER A 41 -3.84 40.92 3.08
CA SER A 41 -4.22 42.28 2.69
C SER A 41 -5.69 42.28 2.26
N GLY A 42 -6.55 43.08 2.90
CA GLY A 42 -7.98 43.10 2.55
C GLY A 42 -8.98 43.49 3.65
N GLY A 43 -8.54 43.97 4.82
CA GLY A 43 -9.40 44.34 5.95
C GLY A 43 -9.01 43.61 7.24
N SER A 44 -9.60 43.97 8.37
CA SER A 44 -9.24 43.43 9.71
C SER A 44 -9.57 41.94 9.92
N ASN A 45 -10.15 41.26 8.93
CA ASN A 45 -10.67 39.89 9.06
C ASN A 45 -10.13 38.91 8.00
N ALA A 46 -9.12 39.31 7.20
CA ALA A 46 -8.59 38.46 6.13
C ALA A 46 -7.65 37.37 6.65
N VAL A 47 -7.73 36.16 6.10
CA VAL A 47 -6.84 35.02 6.41
C VAL A 47 -6.33 34.41 5.11
N VAL A 48 -5.01 34.32 4.94
CA VAL A 48 -4.37 33.63 3.81
C VAL A 48 -4.03 32.22 4.23
N VAL A 49 -4.48 31.23 3.46
CA VAL A 49 -4.28 29.81 3.77
C VAL A 49 -3.65 29.07 2.59
N LYS A 50 -2.89 28.01 2.88
CA LYS A 50 -2.48 26.97 1.94
C LYS A 50 -3.43 25.80 2.03
N ASN A 51 -4.13 25.47 0.96
CA ASN A 51 -5.07 24.36 0.94
C ASN A 51 -4.31 23.02 0.92
N LEU A 52 -4.71 22.10 1.79
CA LEU A 52 -4.11 20.77 1.97
C LEU A 52 -5.02 19.68 1.41
N PHE A 53 -6.33 19.82 1.65
CA PHE A 53 -7.36 18.94 1.14
C PHE A 53 -8.58 19.75 0.70
N LEU A 54 -9.27 19.28 -0.34
CA LEU A 54 -10.55 19.83 -0.78
C LEU A 54 -11.61 18.74 -0.74
N SER A 55 -12.83 19.14 -0.43
CA SER A 55 -14.01 18.29 -0.40
C SER A 55 -14.74 18.39 -1.74
N CYS A 56 -15.05 17.25 -2.37
CA CYS A 56 -16.06 17.21 -3.44
C CYS A 56 -17.41 16.89 -2.83
N ASP A 57 -18.38 17.80 -2.94
CA ASP A 57 -19.72 17.63 -2.37
C ASP A 57 -20.82 17.81 -3.42
N PRO A 58 -21.88 16.98 -3.39
CA PRO A 58 -22.94 17.05 -4.40
C PRO A 58 -23.63 18.41 -4.54
N TYR A 59 -23.75 19.19 -3.45
CA TYR A 59 -24.41 20.50 -3.50
C TYR A 59 -23.72 21.51 -4.44
N MET A 60 -22.43 21.27 -4.74
CA MET A 60 -21.65 22.17 -5.58
C MET A 60 -22.25 22.33 -6.98
N ILE A 61 -23.02 21.36 -7.49
CA ILE A 61 -23.70 21.48 -8.79
C ILE A 61 -24.71 22.63 -8.83
N PHE A 62 -25.44 22.87 -7.73
CA PHE A 62 -26.39 23.98 -7.66
C PHE A 62 -25.68 25.33 -7.78
N LYS A 63 -24.44 25.42 -7.31
CA LYS A 63 -23.61 26.61 -7.47
C LYS A 63 -23.06 26.73 -8.88
N MET A 64 -22.88 25.63 -9.62
CA MET A 64 -22.49 25.69 -11.03
C MET A 64 -23.64 26.12 -11.95
N MET A 65 -24.89 25.90 -11.55
CA MET A 65 -26.09 26.32 -12.29
C MET A 65 -26.41 27.80 -12.07
N LYS A 66 -27.10 28.43 -13.04
CA LYS A 66 -27.68 29.78 -12.87
C LYS A 66 -29.09 29.67 -12.32
N LEU A 67 -29.25 29.79 -11.01
CA LEU A 67 -30.54 29.65 -10.32
C LEU A 67 -31.05 31.02 -9.85
N GLU A 68 -32.31 31.34 -10.09
CA GLU A 68 -32.90 32.63 -9.67
C GLU A 68 -33.17 32.71 -8.16
N ARG A 69 -33.35 31.56 -7.49
CA ARG A 69 -33.58 31.47 -6.04
C ARG A 69 -32.99 30.17 -5.48
N HIS A 70 -31.89 30.26 -4.75
CA HIS A 70 -31.30 29.14 -4.00
C HIS A 70 -30.72 29.65 -2.68
N TYR A 71 -30.50 28.77 -1.70
CA TYR A 71 -29.96 29.17 -0.39
C TYR A 71 -28.47 29.62 -0.43
N SER A 72 -27.81 29.48 -1.58
CA SER A 72 -26.42 29.89 -1.79
C SER A 72 -26.24 30.47 -3.18
N ASP A 73 -25.40 31.50 -3.30
CA ASP A 73 -25.10 32.12 -4.58
C ASP A 73 -24.41 31.14 -5.55
N SER A 74 -24.74 31.28 -6.84
CA SER A 74 -24.04 30.59 -7.92
C SER A 74 -22.59 31.06 -8.02
N TYR A 75 -21.70 30.15 -8.42
CA TYR A 75 -20.35 30.50 -8.82
C TYR A 75 -20.38 31.49 -9.98
N THR A 76 -19.44 32.42 -9.97
CA THR A 76 -19.24 33.34 -11.09
C THR A 76 -18.36 32.66 -12.14
N PRO A 77 -18.83 32.50 -13.39
CA PRO A 77 -17.98 32.01 -14.47
C PRO A 77 -16.72 32.88 -14.64
N GLY A 78 -15.57 32.24 -14.81
CA GLY A 78 -14.26 32.89 -14.84
C GLY A 78 -13.59 33.05 -13.47
N SER A 79 -14.30 32.75 -12.38
CA SER A 79 -13.75 32.77 -11.02
C SER A 79 -13.43 31.36 -10.49
N PRO A 80 -12.53 31.22 -9.50
CA PRO A 80 -12.27 29.94 -8.86
C PRO A 80 -13.53 29.35 -8.23
N ILE A 81 -13.68 28.04 -8.37
CA ILE A 81 -14.70 27.30 -7.62
C ILE A 81 -14.35 27.38 -6.13
N THR A 82 -15.36 27.39 -5.26
CA THR A 82 -15.16 27.32 -3.81
C THR A 82 -15.87 26.10 -3.23
N GLY A 83 -15.37 25.56 -2.15
CA GLY A 83 -15.93 24.38 -1.48
C GLY A 83 -15.34 24.19 -0.11
N TYR A 84 -15.82 23.19 0.63
CA TYR A 84 -15.19 22.85 1.90
C TYR A 84 -13.77 22.31 1.66
N GLY A 85 -12.85 22.64 2.56
CA GLY A 85 -11.48 22.20 2.49
C GLY A 85 -10.79 22.28 3.85
N VAL A 86 -9.59 21.72 3.90
CA VAL A 86 -8.67 21.75 5.04
C VAL A 86 -7.43 22.48 4.61
N ALA A 87 -7.00 23.45 5.41
CA ALA A 87 -5.93 24.37 5.04
C ALA A 87 -5.04 24.72 6.23
N LYS A 88 -3.85 25.23 5.94
CA LYS A 88 -2.91 25.78 6.92
C LYS A 88 -2.83 27.29 6.77
N VAL A 89 -3.00 28.03 7.85
CA VAL A 89 -2.89 29.50 7.85
C VAL A 89 -1.43 29.91 7.60
N LEU A 90 -1.23 30.78 6.61
CA LEU A 90 0.07 31.34 6.28
C LEU A 90 0.26 32.73 6.88
N ASP A 91 -0.79 33.54 6.82
CA ASP A 91 -0.83 34.88 7.40
C ASP A 91 -2.29 35.26 7.73
N SER A 92 -2.48 36.12 8.72
CA SER A 92 -3.82 36.48 9.20
C SER A 92 -3.86 37.90 9.74
N ALA A 93 -4.89 38.64 9.34
CA ALA A 93 -5.30 39.89 9.98
C ALA A 93 -6.41 39.66 11.02
N HIS A 94 -7.00 38.47 11.08
CA HIS A 94 -8.09 38.11 11.99
C HIS A 94 -7.54 37.65 13.35
N PRO A 95 -8.05 38.16 14.49
CA PRO A 95 -7.48 37.88 15.82
C PRO A 95 -7.56 36.40 16.25
N ASP A 96 -8.58 35.67 15.81
CA ASP A 96 -8.78 34.26 16.20
C ASP A 96 -7.93 33.24 15.42
N PHE A 97 -7.26 33.68 14.35
CA PHE A 97 -6.43 32.82 13.50
C PHE A 97 -5.01 33.37 13.45
N GLN A 98 -4.03 32.50 13.69
CA GLN A 98 -2.62 32.83 13.62
C GLN A 98 -1.91 31.94 12.59
N LYS A 99 -0.74 32.40 12.15
CA LYS A 99 0.13 31.61 11.28
C LYS A 99 0.35 30.20 11.86
N ASP A 100 0.40 29.22 10.95
CA ASP A 100 0.56 27.80 11.21
C ASP A 100 -0.65 27.08 11.84
N ASP A 101 -1.73 27.80 12.19
CA ASP A 101 -2.99 27.16 12.55
C ASP A 101 -3.50 26.27 11.41
N LEU A 102 -4.03 25.11 11.78
CA LEU A 102 -4.79 24.26 10.87
C LEU A 102 -6.26 24.62 10.97
N VAL A 103 -6.93 24.73 9.83
CA VAL A 103 -8.33 25.15 9.74
C VAL A 103 -9.08 24.27 8.75
N TRP A 104 -10.39 24.16 8.94
CA TRP A 104 -11.30 23.64 7.92
C TRP A 104 -12.46 24.62 7.72
N GLY A 105 -13.00 24.67 6.52
CA GLY A 105 -14.05 25.62 6.17
C GLY A 105 -14.19 25.82 4.67
N LEU A 106 -14.90 26.87 4.27
CA LEU A 106 -15.00 27.23 2.85
C LEU A 106 -13.66 27.81 2.36
N THR A 107 -13.12 27.22 1.31
CA THR A 107 -11.85 27.58 0.66
C THR A 107 -12.05 27.60 -0.86
N GLY A 108 -11.10 28.18 -1.60
CA GLY A 108 -11.07 28.06 -3.05
C GLY A 108 -10.51 26.71 -3.49
N TRP A 109 -10.96 26.23 -4.64
CA TRP A 109 -10.32 25.13 -5.37
C TRP A 109 -9.05 25.65 -6.06
N GLU A 110 -8.05 25.91 -5.24
CA GLU A 110 -6.77 26.52 -5.59
C GLU A 110 -5.71 26.10 -4.58
N GLU A 111 -4.43 26.33 -4.85
CA GLU A 111 -3.34 25.97 -3.92
C GLU A 111 -3.33 26.85 -2.66
N TYR A 112 -3.68 28.13 -2.82
CA TYR A 112 -3.73 29.10 -1.74
C TYR A 112 -4.98 29.97 -1.87
N SER A 113 -5.65 30.24 -0.75
CA SER A 113 -6.86 31.05 -0.71
C SER A 113 -6.73 32.26 0.20
N LEU A 114 -7.27 33.39 -0.23
CA LEU A 114 -7.54 34.55 0.61
C LEU A 114 -8.98 34.48 1.09
N ILE A 115 -9.18 34.21 2.37
CA ILE A 115 -10.50 34.12 3.00
C ILE A 115 -10.82 35.47 3.62
N THR A 116 -11.87 36.13 3.13
CA THR A 116 -12.36 37.40 3.68
C THR A 116 -13.60 37.25 4.56
N GLU A 117 -14.29 36.11 4.46
CA GLU A 117 -15.46 35.75 5.27
C GLU A 117 -15.13 34.55 6.17
N THR A 118 -14.78 34.83 7.42
CA THR A 118 -14.27 33.82 8.37
C THR A 118 -15.36 33.11 9.18
N ASN A 119 -16.65 33.48 9.01
CA ASN A 119 -17.78 32.93 9.77
C ASN A 119 -17.96 31.40 9.64
N HIS A 120 -17.38 30.81 8.60
CA HIS A 120 -17.42 29.37 8.31
C HIS A 120 -16.04 28.73 8.30
N LEU A 121 -15.07 29.36 8.96
CA LEU A 121 -13.71 28.84 9.15
C LEU A 121 -13.58 28.37 10.60
N PHE A 122 -13.16 27.12 10.78
CA PHE A 122 -13.06 26.47 12.08
C PHE A 122 -11.62 26.03 12.32
N LYS A 123 -11.08 26.34 13.49
CA LYS A 123 -9.74 25.90 13.89
C LYS A 123 -9.74 24.41 14.22
N ILE A 124 -8.76 23.69 13.69
CA ILE A 124 -8.52 22.27 13.97
C ILE A 124 -7.71 22.17 15.25
N GLN A 125 -8.29 21.55 16.28
CA GLN A 125 -7.64 21.33 17.57
C GLN A 125 -7.15 19.89 17.75
N HIS A 126 -7.73 18.93 17.03
CA HIS A 126 -7.39 17.50 17.15
C HIS A 126 -6.59 17.06 15.93
N THR A 127 -5.26 17.12 16.05
CA THR A 127 -4.32 16.72 15.01
C THR A 127 -3.80 15.29 15.19
N ASP A 128 -4.28 14.59 16.22
CA ASP A 128 -4.02 13.18 16.48
C ASP A 128 -4.81 12.23 15.54
N VAL A 129 -5.70 12.79 14.72
CA VAL A 129 -6.47 12.11 13.68
C VAL A 129 -6.11 12.66 12.30
N PRO A 130 -6.32 11.89 11.21
CA PRO A 130 -5.96 12.35 9.86
C PRO A 130 -6.60 13.69 9.50
N LEU A 131 -5.82 14.63 8.98
CA LEU A 131 -6.34 15.96 8.61
C LEU A 131 -7.41 15.88 7.52
N SER A 132 -7.35 14.90 6.62
CA SER A 132 -8.37 14.65 5.59
C SER A 132 -9.77 14.45 6.18
N PHE A 133 -9.87 13.94 7.41
CA PHE A 133 -11.16 13.71 8.06
C PHE A 133 -11.96 15.00 8.25
N TYR A 134 -11.30 16.16 8.36
CA TYR A 134 -11.98 17.46 8.44
C TYR A 134 -12.61 17.91 7.11
N ALA A 135 -12.29 17.27 5.97
CA ALA A 135 -13.05 17.40 4.73
C ALA A 135 -14.30 16.49 4.69
N GLY A 136 -14.46 15.61 5.69
CA GLY A 136 -15.47 14.55 5.72
C GLY A 136 -16.07 14.33 7.10
N ILE A 137 -15.69 13.23 7.77
CA ILE A 137 -16.25 12.79 9.06
C ILE A 137 -16.11 13.82 10.18
N LEU A 138 -15.05 14.62 10.25
CA LEU A 138 -14.92 15.68 11.26
C LEU A 138 -15.36 17.06 10.74
N GLY A 139 -15.76 17.15 9.48
CA GLY A 139 -16.20 18.38 8.84
C GLY A 139 -17.72 18.45 8.65
N MET A 140 -18.11 19.18 7.61
CA MET A 140 -19.51 19.38 7.24
C MET A 140 -20.28 18.05 7.01
N PRO A 141 -19.78 17.05 6.25
CA PRO A 141 -20.52 15.80 6.05
C PRO A 141 -20.81 15.01 7.34
N GLY A 142 -19.86 14.98 8.27
CA GLY A 142 -20.06 14.34 9.58
C GLY A 142 -21.11 15.03 10.44
N MET A 143 -21.08 16.38 10.46
CA MET A 143 -22.11 17.18 11.11
C MET A 143 -23.50 16.95 10.48
N THR A 144 -23.56 16.88 9.16
CA THR A 144 -24.81 16.58 8.44
C THR A 144 -25.40 15.25 8.90
N ALA A 145 -24.59 14.20 9.00
CA ALA A 145 -25.04 12.90 9.52
C ALA A 145 -25.54 12.99 10.97
N TYR A 146 -24.78 13.67 11.84
CA TYR A 146 -25.10 13.81 13.25
C TYR A 146 -26.45 14.51 13.48
N ILE A 147 -26.65 15.66 12.84
CA ILE A 147 -27.87 16.47 12.99
C ILE A 147 -29.08 15.74 12.44
N GLY A 148 -28.98 15.22 11.20
CA GLY A 148 -30.10 14.52 10.57
C GLY A 148 -30.53 13.30 11.38
N PHE A 149 -29.57 12.54 11.90
CA PHE A 149 -29.89 11.34 12.67
C PHE A 149 -30.30 11.65 14.11
N TYR A 150 -29.41 12.23 14.93
CA TYR A 150 -29.66 12.38 16.36
C TYR A 150 -30.68 13.48 16.70
N GLU A 151 -30.59 14.64 16.05
CA GLU A 151 -31.44 15.79 16.38
C GLU A 151 -32.80 15.70 15.66
N LEU A 152 -32.80 15.33 14.37
CA LEU A 152 -34.02 15.28 13.56
C LEU A 152 -34.77 13.95 13.60
N CYS A 153 -34.09 12.81 13.55
CA CYS A 153 -34.79 11.51 13.64
C CYS A 153 -35.08 11.09 15.08
N SER A 154 -34.31 11.61 16.05
CA SER A 154 -34.43 11.32 17.49
C SER A 154 -34.54 9.82 17.77
N PRO A 155 -33.52 9.03 17.37
CA PRO A 155 -33.61 7.58 17.23
C PRO A 155 -33.72 6.87 18.58
N GLN A 156 -34.52 5.81 18.59
CA GLN A 156 -34.71 4.92 19.73
C GLN A 156 -34.09 3.55 19.45
N LYS A 157 -33.60 2.90 20.50
CA LYS A 157 -33.05 1.55 20.41
C LYS A 157 -34.12 0.59 19.88
N GLY A 158 -33.75 -0.27 18.93
CA GLY A 158 -34.64 -1.26 18.32
C GLY A 158 -35.46 -0.76 17.13
N GLU A 159 -35.35 0.52 16.76
CA GLU A 159 -36.02 1.04 15.56
C GLU A 159 -35.37 0.56 14.26
N TYR A 160 -36.18 0.55 13.20
CA TYR A 160 -35.78 0.14 11.85
C TYR A 160 -35.39 1.35 11.00
N VAL A 161 -34.12 1.41 10.60
CA VAL A 161 -33.50 2.55 9.90
C VAL A 161 -33.13 2.16 8.48
N PHE A 162 -33.64 2.92 7.50
CA PHE A 162 -33.20 2.84 6.12
C PHE A 162 -32.32 4.04 5.78
N VAL A 163 -31.20 3.80 5.10
CA VAL A 163 -30.28 4.84 4.62
C VAL A 163 -30.09 4.69 3.12
N SER A 164 -30.43 5.72 2.35
CA SER A 164 -30.12 5.75 0.91
C SER A 164 -28.75 6.37 0.64
N ALA A 165 -28.11 5.98 -0.47
CA ALA A 165 -26.70 6.30 -0.75
C ALA A 165 -25.78 5.96 0.44
N ALA A 166 -26.01 4.80 1.05
CA ALA A 166 -25.46 4.43 2.34
C ALA A 166 -23.93 4.30 2.36
N CYS A 167 -23.29 4.07 1.21
CA CYS A 167 -21.83 3.99 1.10
C CYS A 167 -21.18 5.36 0.79
N GLY A 168 -21.97 6.44 0.72
CA GLY A 168 -21.46 7.80 0.53
C GLY A 168 -20.91 8.43 1.80
N ALA A 169 -20.50 9.70 1.72
CA ALA A 169 -19.90 10.44 2.84
C ALA A 169 -20.78 10.50 4.10
N VAL A 170 -22.07 10.86 3.94
CA VAL A 170 -23.03 11.01 5.04
C VAL A 170 -23.62 9.65 5.41
N GLY A 171 -24.05 8.87 4.42
CA GLY A 171 -24.73 7.59 4.62
C GLY A 171 -23.93 6.58 5.44
N GLN A 172 -22.60 6.51 5.21
CA GLN A 172 -21.76 5.52 5.92
C GLN A 172 -21.67 5.84 7.42
N LEU A 173 -21.80 7.12 7.79
CA LEU A 173 -21.79 7.57 9.18
C LEU A 173 -23.15 7.37 9.84
N VAL A 174 -24.24 7.72 9.15
CA VAL A 174 -25.61 7.53 9.66
C VAL A 174 -25.87 6.07 10.00
N GLY A 175 -25.46 5.14 9.13
CA GLY A 175 -25.63 3.72 9.40
C GLY A 175 -24.90 3.27 10.66
N GLN A 176 -23.65 3.69 10.82
CA GLN A 176 -22.87 3.37 12.02
C GLN A 176 -23.44 4.04 13.28
N PHE A 177 -23.92 5.28 13.20
CA PHE A 177 -24.61 5.95 14.31
C PHE A 177 -25.88 5.20 14.72
N ALA A 178 -26.63 4.69 13.74
CA ALA A 178 -27.80 3.86 13.99
C ALA A 178 -27.43 2.52 14.63
N LYS A 179 -26.37 1.85 14.17
CA LYS A 179 -25.86 0.63 14.81
C LYS A 179 -25.43 0.87 16.25
N LEU A 180 -24.73 1.97 16.51
CA LEU A 180 -24.31 2.37 17.87
C LEU A 180 -25.51 2.70 18.77
N GLN A 181 -26.60 3.21 18.21
CA GLN A 181 -27.86 3.44 18.92
C GLN A 181 -28.66 2.14 19.17
N GLY A 182 -28.22 1.02 18.60
CA GLY A 182 -28.88 -0.28 18.71
C GLY A 182 -30.11 -0.41 17.82
N CYS A 183 -30.12 0.26 16.67
CA CYS A 183 -31.13 0.11 15.63
C CYS A 183 -30.81 -1.07 14.70
N TYR A 184 -31.84 -1.55 13.98
CA TYR A 184 -31.69 -2.40 12.80
C TYR A 184 -31.53 -1.51 11.57
N VAL A 185 -30.49 -1.72 10.77
CA VAL A 185 -30.04 -0.77 9.74
C VAL A 185 -29.90 -1.47 8.39
N VAL A 186 -30.58 -0.92 7.38
CA VAL A 186 -30.48 -1.36 5.99
C VAL A 186 -30.00 -0.20 5.11
N GLY A 187 -29.07 -0.50 4.21
CA GLY A 187 -28.48 0.48 3.30
C GLY A 187 -28.73 0.16 1.83
N SER A 188 -28.91 1.18 0.99
CA SER A 188 -28.84 1.01 -0.47
C SER A 188 -27.60 1.68 -1.06
N ALA A 189 -26.98 1.02 -2.03
CA ALA A 189 -25.83 1.53 -2.79
C ALA A 189 -25.91 1.14 -4.28
N GLY A 190 -25.07 1.75 -5.12
CA GLY A 190 -25.14 1.62 -6.57
C GLY A 190 -24.21 0.58 -7.21
N SER A 191 -23.64 -0.33 -6.41
CA SER A 191 -22.77 -1.43 -6.85
C SER A 191 -22.64 -2.50 -5.76
N ASN A 192 -22.34 -3.75 -6.14
CA ASN A 192 -22.16 -4.86 -5.18
C ASN A 192 -20.93 -4.67 -4.28
N GLU A 193 -19.83 -4.10 -4.79
CA GLU A 193 -18.68 -3.72 -3.95
C GLU A 193 -19.07 -2.78 -2.79
N LYS A 194 -19.98 -1.83 -3.05
CA LYS A 194 -20.46 -0.90 -2.01
C LYS A 194 -21.39 -1.61 -1.03
N VAL A 195 -22.18 -2.58 -1.50
CA VAL A 195 -23.02 -3.44 -0.65
C VAL A 195 -22.14 -4.27 0.29
N ASP A 196 -21.05 -4.83 -0.21
CA ASP A 196 -20.11 -5.60 0.61
C ASP A 196 -19.44 -4.73 1.67
N LEU A 197 -19.06 -3.49 1.34
CA LEU A 197 -18.53 -2.53 2.32
C LEU A 197 -19.57 -2.21 3.41
N LEU A 198 -20.84 -2.02 3.04
CA LEU A 198 -21.92 -1.76 4.00
C LEU A 198 -22.03 -2.88 5.04
N LYS A 199 -22.06 -4.14 4.60
CA LYS A 199 -22.22 -5.29 5.49
C LYS A 199 -20.93 -5.60 6.26
N ASN A 200 -19.80 -5.70 5.57
CA ASN A 200 -18.58 -6.26 6.13
C ASN A 200 -17.70 -5.23 6.84
N LYS A 201 -17.76 -3.95 6.43
CA LYS A 201 -16.91 -2.89 7.00
C LYS A 201 -17.67 -1.91 7.89
N PHE A 202 -18.88 -1.51 7.48
CA PHE A 202 -19.69 -0.53 8.23
C PHE A 202 -20.70 -1.16 9.19
N GLY A 203 -20.87 -2.49 9.15
CA GLY A 203 -21.71 -3.23 10.09
C GLY A 203 -23.22 -3.04 9.91
N PHE A 204 -23.68 -2.69 8.71
CA PHE A 204 -25.11 -2.70 8.38
C PHE A 204 -25.66 -4.13 8.49
N ASP A 205 -26.89 -4.28 8.97
CA ASP A 205 -27.53 -5.60 9.09
C ASP A 205 -27.81 -6.17 7.70
N GLU A 206 -28.35 -5.34 6.81
CA GLU A 206 -28.56 -5.68 5.41
C GLU A 206 -28.20 -4.54 4.47
N ALA A 207 -27.91 -4.88 3.22
CA ALA A 207 -27.73 -3.90 2.17
C ALA A 207 -28.09 -4.48 0.80
N PHE A 208 -28.46 -3.61 -0.14
CA PHE A 208 -28.78 -4.02 -1.51
C PHE A 208 -28.30 -3.03 -2.57
N ASN A 209 -28.03 -3.56 -3.76
CA ASN A 209 -27.67 -2.76 -4.92
C ASN A 209 -28.95 -2.26 -5.60
N TYR A 210 -29.28 -0.97 -5.46
CA TYR A 210 -30.54 -0.45 -5.99
C TYR A 210 -30.63 -0.52 -7.53
N LYS A 211 -29.50 -0.66 -8.24
CA LYS A 211 -29.51 -0.77 -9.71
C LYS A 211 -29.99 -2.14 -10.20
N GLU A 212 -30.00 -3.15 -9.32
CA GLU A 212 -30.40 -4.53 -9.64
C GLU A 212 -31.85 -4.83 -9.20
N GLU A 213 -32.51 -3.87 -8.56
CA GLU A 213 -33.83 -4.06 -7.96
C GLU A 213 -34.91 -3.46 -8.86
N PRO A 214 -35.84 -4.27 -9.41
CA PRO A 214 -36.84 -3.80 -10.36
C PRO A 214 -38.01 -3.05 -9.70
N ASP A 215 -38.25 -3.27 -8.40
CA ASP A 215 -39.35 -2.67 -7.64
C ASP A 215 -38.90 -2.33 -6.21
N PHE A 216 -38.58 -1.06 -5.98
CA PHE A 216 -38.13 -0.58 -4.67
C PHE A 216 -39.17 -0.80 -3.56
N THR A 217 -40.47 -0.80 -3.86
CA THR A 217 -41.50 -0.99 -2.83
C THR A 217 -41.44 -2.42 -2.30
N ALA A 218 -41.37 -3.41 -3.21
CA ALA A 218 -41.24 -4.82 -2.86
C ALA A 218 -39.88 -5.11 -2.20
N THR A 219 -38.79 -4.54 -2.72
CA THR A 219 -37.45 -4.67 -2.14
C THR A 219 -37.41 -4.17 -0.70
N LEU A 220 -37.93 -2.96 -0.43
CA LEU A 220 -37.97 -2.43 0.93
C LEU A 220 -38.84 -3.30 1.84
N LYS A 221 -39.98 -3.82 1.36
CA LYS A 221 -40.83 -4.73 2.15
C LYS A 221 -40.12 -6.03 2.52
N ARG A 222 -39.23 -6.55 1.67
CA ARG A 222 -38.40 -7.74 1.94
C ARG A 222 -37.46 -7.54 3.12
N PHE A 223 -36.81 -6.38 3.19
CA PHE A 223 -35.88 -6.04 4.27
C PHE A 223 -36.57 -5.47 5.52
N PHE A 224 -37.74 -4.86 5.34
CA PHE A 224 -38.55 -4.24 6.39
C PHE A 224 -39.97 -4.85 6.40
N PRO A 225 -40.13 -6.13 6.79
CA PRO A 225 -41.45 -6.76 6.81
C PRO A 225 -42.42 -6.02 7.73
N GLU A 226 -41.92 -5.41 8.80
CA GLU A 226 -42.69 -4.58 9.74
C GLU A 226 -42.72 -3.09 9.41
N GLY A 227 -42.05 -2.66 8.34
CA GLY A 227 -41.91 -1.27 7.89
C GLY A 227 -40.74 -0.51 8.52
N ILE A 228 -40.58 0.75 8.10
CA ILE A 228 -39.43 1.61 8.40
C ILE A 228 -39.84 2.68 9.44
N ASP A 229 -39.10 2.80 10.54
CA ASP A 229 -39.29 3.86 11.55
C ASP A 229 -38.52 5.14 11.18
N ILE A 230 -37.31 5.00 10.63
CA ILE A 230 -36.47 6.13 10.24
C ILE A 230 -35.97 5.95 8.82
N TYR A 231 -36.14 6.98 7.99
CA TYR A 231 -35.47 7.06 6.69
C TYR A 231 -34.54 8.26 6.67
N PHE A 232 -33.26 8.01 6.39
CA PHE A 232 -32.30 9.06 6.10
C PHE A 232 -32.18 9.20 4.58
N ASP A 233 -32.80 10.26 4.04
CA ASP A 233 -32.95 10.47 2.60
C ASP A 233 -31.80 11.30 2.04
N ASN A 234 -30.95 10.64 1.24
CA ASN A 234 -29.90 11.28 0.45
C ASN A 234 -30.22 11.29 -1.06
N VAL A 235 -31.31 10.64 -1.49
CA VAL A 235 -31.54 10.27 -2.89
C VAL A 235 -32.80 10.90 -3.47
N GLY A 236 -33.92 10.93 -2.74
CA GLY A 236 -35.21 11.40 -3.26
C GLY A 236 -35.82 10.49 -4.34
N GLY A 237 -36.69 11.07 -5.17
CA GLY A 237 -37.27 10.41 -6.35
C GLY A 237 -38.04 9.13 -6.05
N LYS A 238 -37.95 8.16 -6.96
CA LYS A 238 -38.61 6.84 -6.85
C LYS A 238 -38.30 6.09 -5.54
N MET A 239 -37.10 6.24 -4.99
CA MET A 239 -36.74 5.59 -3.72
C MET A 239 -37.55 6.18 -2.56
N LEU A 240 -37.64 7.51 -2.47
CA LEU A 240 -38.49 8.17 -1.48
C LEU A 240 -39.96 7.74 -1.63
N ASP A 241 -40.47 7.69 -2.86
CA ASP A 241 -41.86 7.30 -3.14
C ASP A 241 -42.16 5.86 -2.64
N ALA A 242 -41.21 4.94 -2.84
CA ALA A 242 -41.29 3.56 -2.33
C ALA A 242 -41.16 3.47 -0.79
N VAL A 243 -40.32 4.31 -0.18
CA VAL A 243 -40.18 4.37 1.28
C VAL A 243 -41.48 4.85 1.93
N LEU A 244 -42.15 5.86 1.36
CA LEU A 244 -43.41 6.38 1.89
C LEU A 244 -44.48 5.29 2.06
N LEU A 245 -44.52 4.29 1.17
CA LEU A 245 -45.43 3.16 1.26
C LEU A 245 -45.03 2.12 2.33
N ASN A 246 -43.75 2.08 2.70
CA ASN A 246 -43.19 1.13 3.66
C ASN A 246 -42.97 1.72 5.07
N LEU A 247 -43.44 2.94 5.33
CA LEU A 247 -43.32 3.57 6.64
C LEU A 247 -44.16 2.89 7.73
N ARG A 248 -43.61 2.88 8.94
CA ARG A 248 -44.35 2.64 10.19
C ARG A 248 -45.09 3.90 10.63
N VAL A 249 -46.03 3.71 11.55
CA VAL A 249 -46.76 4.82 12.15
C VAL A 249 -45.78 5.65 13.00
N ARG A 250 -45.80 6.98 12.85
CA ARG A 250 -44.88 7.96 13.45
C ARG A 250 -43.43 7.82 12.99
N ALA A 251 -43.23 7.32 11.77
CA ALA A 251 -41.91 7.30 11.16
C ALA A 251 -41.34 8.72 10.94
N ARG A 252 -40.02 8.85 10.89
CA ARG A 252 -39.31 10.12 10.67
C ARG A 252 -38.40 10.03 9.46
N ILE A 253 -38.52 10.98 8.55
CA ILE A 253 -37.68 11.13 7.37
C ILE A 253 -36.84 12.39 7.56
N ALA A 254 -35.52 12.23 7.66
CA ALA A 254 -34.58 13.33 7.54
C ALA A 254 -34.19 13.48 6.07
N VAL A 255 -34.62 14.59 5.45
CA VAL A 255 -34.31 14.91 4.05
C VAL A 255 -32.99 15.66 4.02
N CYS A 256 -31.90 14.91 3.88
CA CYS A 256 -30.54 15.45 3.81
C CYS A 256 -30.22 15.93 2.39
N GLY A 257 -30.63 15.17 1.38
CA GLY A 257 -30.38 15.47 -0.01
C GLY A 257 -31.26 14.63 -0.92
N MET A 258 -31.35 15.02 -2.19
CA MET A 258 -32.14 14.31 -3.20
C MET A 258 -31.31 14.16 -4.47
N ILE A 259 -30.13 13.54 -4.36
CA ILE A 259 -29.11 13.57 -5.43
C ILE A 259 -29.59 13.03 -6.78
N SER A 260 -30.61 12.14 -6.80
CA SER A 260 -31.20 11.64 -8.05
C SER A 260 -31.87 12.74 -8.89
N GLN A 261 -32.22 13.86 -8.27
CA GLN A 261 -32.96 14.95 -8.90
C GLN A 261 -32.07 16.09 -9.40
N TYR A 262 -30.80 16.15 -8.96
CA TYR A 262 -29.98 17.35 -9.09
C TYR A 262 -29.64 17.72 -10.53
N ASN A 263 -29.57 16.72 -11.42
CA ASN A 263 -29.15 16.89 -12.80
C ASN A 263 -30.30 16.72 -13.80
N LEU A 264 -31.54 16.60 -13.32
CA LEU A 264 -32.71 16.42 -14.17
C LEU A 264 -33.25 17.78 -14.63
N GLU A 265 -33.58 17.89 -15.92
CA GLU A 265 -34.31 19.06 -16.43
C GLU A 265 -35.72 19.16 -15.85
N GLN A 266 -36.36 18.01 -15.64
CA GLN A 266 -37.66 17.88 -14.98
C GLN A 266 -37.54 16.92 -13.80
N PRO A 267 -37.67 17.42 -12.55
CA PRO A 267 -37.66 16.57 -11.36
C PRO A 267 -38.79 15.53 -11.38
N GLU A 268 -38.52 14.37 -10.82
CA GLU A 268 -39.53 13.32 -10.63
C GLU A 268 -40.55 13.74 -9.56
N GLY A 269 -41.84 13.50 -9.84
CA GLY A 269 -42.91 13.68 -8.86
C GLY A 269 -42.89 12.58 -7.79
N VAL A 270 -43.16 12.96 -6.54
CA VAL A 270 -43.43 12.01 -5.44
C VAL A 270 -44.95 11.88 -5.29
N HIS A 271 -45.48 10.67 -5.44
CA HIS A 271 -46.93 10.46 -5.60
C HIS A 271 -47.62 10.03 -4.30
N ASN A 272 -46.88 9.43 -3.37
CA ASN A 272 -47.45 8.78 -2.17
C ASN A 272 -47.36 9.64 -0.90
N LEU A 273 -47.38 10.98 -1.03
CA LEU A 273 -47.31 11.89 0.12
C LEU A 273 -48.49 11.74 1.10
N THR A 274 -49.62 11.18 0.66
CA THR A 274 -50.76 10.83 1.53
C THR A 274 -50.36 9.87 2.65
N SER A 275 -49.32 9.05 2.46
CA SER A 275 -48.76 8.19 3.51
C SER A 275 -48.25 8.97 4.71
N ILE A 276 -47.78 10.22 4.54
CA ILE A 276 -47.35 11.06 5.66
C ILE A 276 -48.51 11.29 6.63
N VAL A 277 -49.70 11.59 6.09
CA VAL A 277 -50.93 11.78 6.88
C VAL A 277 -51.37 10.45 7.50
N MET A 278 -51.49 9.40 6.69
CA MET A 278 -51.99 8.09 7.14
C MET A 278 -51.09 7.45 8.20
N LYS A 279 -49.78 7.64 8.11
CA LYS A 279 -48.79 7.11 9.05
C LYS A 279 -48.44 8.11 10.14
N GLN A 280 -48.97 9.33 10.15
CA GLN A 280 -48.55 10.38 11.10
C GLN A 280 -47.02 10.59 11.07
N ALA A 281 -46.41 10.43 9.91
CA ALA A 281 -44.96 10.54 9.76
C ALA A 281 -44.52 12.00 9.75
N ARG A 282 -43.26 12.26 10.09
CA ARG A 282 -42.61 13.57 9.90
C ARG A 282 -41.61 13.45 8.77
N MET A 283 -41.67 14.35 7.79
CA MET A 283 -40.65 14.51 6.75
C MET A 283 -40.08 15.92 6.85
N GLN A 284 -38.79 16.05 7.12
CA GLN A 284 -38.16 17.33 7.44
C GLN A 284 -36.81 17.47 6.74
N GLY A 285 -36.66 18.52 5.94
CA GLY A 285 -35.37 18.97 5.42
C GLY A 285 -34.63 19.83 6.44
N TYR A 286 -33.30 19.90 6.29
CA TYR A 286 -32.43 20.72 7.14
C TYR A 286 -31.17 21.12 6.38
N LEU A 287 -30.55 22.20 6.84
CA LEU A 287 -29.28 22.68 6.32
C LEU A 287 -28.26 22.74 7.45
N VAL A 288 -27.16 22.01 7.29
CA VAL A 288 -26.15 21.82 8.34
C VAL A 288 -25.58 23.11 8.92
N PHE A 289 -25.50 24.18 8.12
CA PHE A 289 -24.93 25.45 8.56
C PHE A 289 -25.76 26.16 9.65
N GLU A 290 -27.07 25.86 9.77
CA GLU A 290 -27.92 26.37 10.85
C GLU A 290 -27.57 25.72 12.21
N TYR A 291 -26.83 24.60 12.18
CA TYR A 291 -26.54 23.76 13.34
C TYR A 291 -25.06 23.75 13.74
N TYR A 292 -24.21 24.63 13.18
CA TYR A 292 -22.79 24.68 13.57
C TYR A 292 -22.54 24.98 15.04
N HIS A 293 -23.51 25.58 15.75
CA HIS A 293 -23.47 25.74 17.20
C HIS A 293 -23.41 24.40 17.97
N LEU A 294 -23.78 23.28 17.34
CA LEU A 294 -23.67 21.92 17.90
C LEU A 294 -22.37 21.20 17.53
N TYR A 295 -21.45 21.84 16.77
CA TYR A 295 -20.19 21.22 16.36
C TYR A 295 -19.32 20.71 17.52
N PRO A 296 -19.17 21.44 18.66
CA PRO A 296 -18.44 20.92 19.82
C PRO A 296 -19.07 19.63 20.38
N LYS A 297 -20.40 19.58 20.51
CA LYS A 297 -21.15 18.40 20.97
C LYS A 297 -20.94 17.21 20.03
N TYR A 298 -20.87 17.46 18.73
CA TYR A 298 -20.56 16.43 17.75
C TYR A 298 -19.14 15.87 17.92
N LEU A 299 -18.13 16.75 18.03
CA LEU A 299 -16.74 16.35 18.22
C LEU A 299 -16.55 15.51 19.49
N GLU A 300 -17.16 15.91 20.61
CA GLU A 300 -17.18 15.15 21.86
C GLU A 300 -17.74 13.74 21.67
N MET A 301 -18.76 13.58 20.82
CA MET A 301 -19.36 12.29 20.54
C MET A 301 -18.49 11.42 19.62
N ILE A 302 -17.94 11.98 18.55
CA ILE A 302 -17.33 11.20 17.46
C ILE A 302 -15.83 10.91 17.66
N LEU A 303 -15.06 11.84 18.22
CA LEU A 303 -13.61 11.68 18.36
C LEU A 303 -13.21 10.45 19.18
N PRO A 304 -13.83 10.16 20.34
CA PRO A 304 -13.53 8.93 21.07
C PRO A 304 -13.81 7.68 20.25
N LYS A 305 -14.87 7.69 19.44
CA LYS A 305 -15.24 6.53 18.60
C LYS A 305 -14.27 6.31 17.45
N ILE A 306 -13.70 7.38 16.88
CA ILE A 306 -12.63 7.28 15.88
C ILE A 306 -11.37 6.69 16.53
N ARG A 307 -10.94 7.24 17.68
CA ARG A 307 -9.74 6.80 18.40
C ARG A 307 -9.80 5.36 18.88
N GLU A 308 -10.99 4.91 19.27
CA GLU A 308 -11.26 3.53 19.69
C GLU A 308 -11.63 2.60 18.52
N GLU A 309 -11.54 3.07 17.27
CA GLU A 309 -11.89 2.32 16.06
C GLU A 309 -13.31 1.75 16.05
N LYS A 310 -14.23 2.36 16.82
CA LYS A 310 -15.66 1.99 16.87
C LYS A 310 -16.46 2.55 15.70
N VAL A 311 -15.91 3.52 14.98
CA VAL A 311 -16.45 4.04 13.72
C VAL A 311 -15.33 3.96 12.69
N VAL A 312 -15.60 3.28 11.59
CA VAL A 312 -14.70 3.16 10.44
C VAL A 312 -15.12 4.17 9.38
N TYR A 313 -14.15 4.77 8.69
CA TYR A 313 -14.41 5.76 7.65
C TYR A 313 -13.65 5.41 6.38
N VAL A 314 -14.33 5.53 5.23
CA VAL A 314 -13.74 5.29 3.90
C VAL A 314 -13.74 6.60 3.12
N GLU A 315 -12.54 6.99 2.71
CA GLU A 315 -12.25 8.12 1.83
C GLU A 315 -11.87 7.58 0.44
N ASP A 316 -12.38 8.24 -0.60
CA ASP A 316 -11.95 8.10 -1.98
C ASP A 316 -11.06 9.31 -2.29
N ILE A 317 -9.74 9.10 -2.37
CA ILE A 317 -8.77 10.20 -2.44
C ILE A 317 -8.26 10.34 -3.87
N ALA A 318 -8.51 11.50 -4.48
CA ALA A 318 -7.89 11.92 -5.73
C ALA A 318 -6.68 12.82 -5.41
N ASP A 319 -5.51 12.50 -5.96
CA ASP A 319 -4.29 13.28 -5.77
C ASP A 319 -4.16 14.39 -6.82
N GLY A 320 -3.81 15.60 -6.38
CA GLY A 320 -3.58 16.73 -7.27
C GLY A 320 -4.85 17.53 -7.60
N LEU A 321 -4.69 18.86 -7.72
CA LEU A 321 -5.78 19.77 -8.03
C LEU A 321 -6.31 19.55 -9.45
N GLU A 322 -5.47 19.05 -10.36
CA GLU A 322 -5.80 18.68 -11.73
C GLU A 322 -6.93 17.65 -11.85
N ASN A 323 -7.08 16.79 -10.84
CA ASN A 323 -8.10 15.75 -10.81
C ASN A 323 -9.42 16.21 -10.19
N ALA A 324 -9.50 17.46 -9.72
CA ALA A 324 -10.69 17.99 -9.06
C ALA A 324 -11.95 18.00 -9.94
N PRO A 325 -11.90 18.38 -11.23
CA PRO A 325 -13.06 18.27 -12.12
C PRO A 325 -13.59 16.84 -12.25
N ALA A 326 -12.70 15.87 -12.48
CA ALA A 326 -13.05 14.46 -12.63
C ALA A 326 -13.67 13.88 -11.35
N ALA A 327 -13.08 14.21 -10.19
CA ALA A 327 -13.57 13.80 -8.89
C ALA A 327 -14.99 14.34 -8.61
N LEU A 328 -15.25 15.62 -8.91
CA LEU A 328 -16.58 16.23 -8.74
C LEU A 328 -17.63 15.56 -9.64
N VAL A 329 -17.33 15.43 -10.94
CA VAL A 329 -18.22 14.81 -11.92
C VAL A 329 -18.50 13.35 -11.56
N GLY A 330 -17.49 12.65 -11.05
CA GLY A 330 -17.59 11.25 -10.61
C GLY A 330 -18.67 11.00 -9.55
N LEU A 331 -18.95 11.97 -8.67
CA LEU A 331 -19.99 11.86 -7.64
C LEU A 331 -21.37 11.54 -8.23
N PHE A 332 -21.75 12.21 -9.32
CA PHE A 332 -23.09 12.10 -9.90
C PHE A 332 -23.29 10.80 -10.68
N SER A 333 -22.20 10.16 -11.10
CA SER A 333 -22.20 8.80 -11.66
C SER A 333 -22.06 7.71 -10.59
N GLY A 334 -21.81 8.11 -9.33
CA GLY A 334 -21.53 7.19 -8.24
C GLY A 334 -20.23 6.41 -8.41
N ARG A 335 -19.21 7.00 -9.06
CA ARG A 335 -17.88 6.39 -9.22
C ARG A 335 -17.15 6.27 -7.87
N ASN A 336 -17.30 7.27 -7.01
CA ASN A 336 -16.59 7.34 -5.74
C ASN A 336 -16.99 6.20 -4.77
N ILE A 337 -16.04 5.66 -4.02
CA ILE A 337 -16.27 4.69 -2.94
C ILE A 337 -15.96 5.35 -1.59
N GLY A 338 -17.00 5.75 -0.86
CA GLY A 338 -16.83 6.56 0.35
C GLY A 338 -16.84 8.06 0.07
N LYS A 339 -16.19 8.84 0.93
CA LYS A 339 -16.12 10.31 0.81
C LYS A 339 -15.06 10.72 -0.21
N GLN A 340 -15.46 11.40 -1.29
CA GLN A 340 -14.50 11.96 -2.24
C GLN A 340 -13.76 13.16 -1.63
N VAL A 341 -12.44 13.02 -1.53
CA VAL A 341 -11.50 14.04 -1.07
C VAL A 341 -10.45 14.25 -2.15
N LEU A 342 -10.03 15.50 -2.35
CA LEU A 342 -8.87 15.86 -3.15
C LEU A 342 -7.72 16.18 -2.21
N ARG A 343 -6.56 15.57 -2.43
CA ARG A 343 -5.33 15.87 -1.71
C ARG A 343 -4.46 16.80 -2.56
N MET A 344 -4.12 17.97 -2.03
CA MET A 344 -3.37 18.99 -2.75
C MET A 344 -1.89 18.59 -2.87
N ALA A 345 -1.28 18.88 -4.02
CA ALA A 345 0.15 18.62 -4.24
C ALA A 345 0.98 19.47 -3.26
N GLY A 346 1.64 18.83 -2.30
CA GLY A 346 2.45 19.51 -1.29
C GLY A 346 1.83 19.60 0.12
N GLY A 347 0.79 18.82 0.42
CA GLY A 347 0.66 18.26 1.76
C GLY A 347 1.75 17.20 1.95
N GLU A 348 2.48 17.25 3.07
CA GLU A 348 3.47 16.21 3.41
C GLU A 348 2.79 14.84 3.28
N GLN A 349 3.13 14.07 2.23
CA GLN A 349 2.56 12.74 1.95
C GLN A 349 3.15 11.76 2.97
N VAL A 350 2.68 11.86 4.21
CA VAL A 350 2.82 10.81 5.21
C VAL A 350 1.79 9.75 4.86
N VAL A 351 2.24 8.62 4.36
CA VAL A 351 1.39 7.46 4.07
C VAL A 351 1.57 6.40 5.13
N ARG A 352 0.57 5.51 5.28
CA ARG A 352 0.75 4.27 6.03
C ARG A 352 1.85 3.44 5.37
N ASN A 353 2.69 2.84 6.20
CA ASN A 353 3.78 1.98 5.79
C ASN A 353 3.79 0.75 6.69
N LYS A 354 3.26 -0.36 6.21
CA LYS A 354 3.32 -1.66 6.90
C LYS A 354 4.76 -2.15 6.88
N GLN A 355 5.23 -2.67 8.00
CA GLN A 355 6.61 -3.10 8.22
C GLN A 355 6.65 -4.48 8.87
N VAL A 356 7.69 -5.26 8.62
CA VAL A 356 8.00 -6.48 9.39
C VAL A 356 9.25 -6.21 10.22
N ILE A 357 9.12 -6.30 11.54
CA ILE A 357 10.20 -6.01 12.48
C ILE A 357 10.69 -7.27 13.18
N LEU A 358 11.93 -7.25 13.68
CA LEU A 358 12.42 -8.28 14.60
C LEU A 358 11.96 -7.94 16.02
N LYS A 359 11.22 -8.84 16.68
CA LYS A 359 10.77 -8.64 18.07
C LYS A 359 11.91 -8.80 19.05
N ASN A 360 12.63 -9.92 18.94
CA ASN A 360 13.70 -10.31 19.84
C ASN A 360 14.81 -11.02 19.07
N TYR A 361 16.03 -10.95 19.60
CA TYR A 361 17.14 -11.72 19.04
C TYR A 361 16.90 -13.23 19.19
N VAL A 362 17.23 -13.98 18.14
CA VAL A 362 17.13 -15.43 18.09
C VAL A 362 18.45 -16.05 18.55
N THR A 363 18.53 -16.38 19.83
CA THR A 363 19.76 -16.84 20.50
C THR A 363 20.17 -18.26 20.09
N GLU A 364 19.24 -19.20 20.01
CA GLU A 364 19.51 -20.60 19.65
C GLU A 364 18.44 -21.20 18.72
N GLY A 365 18.84 -22.21 17.93
CA GLY A 365 17.92 -22.99 17.11
C GLY A 365 17.45 -22.30 15.82
N LEU A 366 16.32 -22.79 15.30
CA LEU A 366 15.66 -22.26 14.11
C LEU A 366 14.89 -20.97 14.44
N PRO A 367 14.90 -19.95 13.56
CA PRO A 367 13.98 -18.83 13.70
C PRO A 367 12.54 -19.31 13.58
N LYS A 368 11.63 -18.66 14.30
CA LYS A 368 10.19 -18.88 14.28
C LYS A 368 9.50 -17.65 13.71
N GLU A 369 8.30 -17.85 13.17
CA GLU A 369 7.48 -16.74 12.68
C GLU A 369 7.19 -15.74 13.80
N SER A 370 6.98 -16.22 15.03
CA SER A 370 6.77 -15.42 16.24
C SER A 370 7.95 -14.54 16.66
N ASP A 371 9.13 -14.72 16.06
CA ASP A 371 10.28 -13.85 16.32
C ASP A 371 10.18 -12.52 15.55
N MET A 372 9.25 -12.44 14.59
CA MET A 372 8.96 -11.29 13.77
C MET A 372 7.49 -10.86 13.95
N GLU A 373 7.20 -9.59 13.71
CA GLU A 373 5.81 -9.11 13.69
C GLU A 373 5.59 -8.07 12.60
N ALA A 374 4.40 -8.12 12.01
CA ALA A 374 3.91 -7.04 11.16
C ALA A 374 3.45 -5.87 12.05
N ARG A 375 3.96 -4.67 11.77
CA ARG A 375 3.61 -3.44 12.46
C ARG A 375 3.16 -2.40 11.44
N GLU A 376 2.22 -1.56 11.85
CA GLU A 376 1.93 -0.35 11.11
C GLU A 376 2.87 0.78 11.51
N GLY A 377 3.44 1.43 10.51
CA GLY A 377 4.17 2.68 10.64
C GLY A 377 3.64 3.71 9.64
N SER A 378 4.36 4.82 9.55
CA SER A 378 4.11 5.84 8.53
C SER A 378 5.44 6.36 8.00
N ILE A 379 5.42 6.89 6.77
CA ILE A 379 6.61 7.39 6.09
C ILE A 379 6.24 8.54 5.17
N GLN A 380 7.16 9.50 5.03
CA GLN A 380 7.06 10.55 4.03
C GLN A 380 7.52 10.02 2.66
N LEU A 381 6.71 10.26 1.62
CA LEU A 381 7.06 9.86 0.24
C LEU A 381 8.07 10.80 -0.46
N LYS A 382 8.70 11.69 0.31
CA LYS A 382 9.78 12.57 -0.14
C LYS A 382 10.99 12.39 0.74
N VAL A 383 12.16 12.61 0.18
CA VAL A 383 13.40 12.66 0.94
C VAL A 383 13.30 13.82 1.94
N PRO A 384 13.50 13.59 3.26
CA PRO A 384 13.43 14.67 4.24
C PRO A 384 14.44 15.77 3.93
N GLU A 385 14.03 17.03 4.05
CA GLU A 385 14.86 18.19 3.74
C GLU A 385 16.19 18.15 4.53
N GLY A 386 17.31 18.40 3.84
CA GLY A 386 18.65 18.34 4.43
C GLY A 386 19.30 16.95 4.45
N THR A 387 18.57 15.89 4.13
CA THR A 387 19.16 14.55 3.94
C THR A 387 19.95 14.52 2.63
N LYS A 388 21.21 14.08 2.68
CA LYS A 388 22.06 13.90 1.50
C LYS A 388 22.10 12.43 1.11
N ASP A 389 22.36 12.18 -0.18
CA ASP A 389 22.61 10.84 -0.72
C ASP A 389 21.50 9.84 -0.35
N ALA A 390 20.25 10.30 -0.46
CA ALA A 390 19.08 9.53 -0.06
C ALA A 390 18.05 9.38 -1.19
N VAL A 391 17.35 8.25 -1.15
CA VAL A 391 16.31 7.84 -2.11
C VAL A 391 15.12 7.28 -1.33
N VAL A 392 13.92 7.77 -1.62
CA VAL A 392 12.67 7.15 -1.16
C VAL A 392 12.14 6.23 -2.26
N VAL A 393 11.83 4.99 -1.89
CA VAL A 393 11.37 3.95 -2.81
C VAL A 393 10.08 3.28 -2.33
N LYS A 394 9.25 2.82 -3.26
CA LYS A 394 8.15 1.87 -3.04
C LYS A 394 8.67 0.46 -3.28
N ASN A 395 8.64 -0.39 -2.26
CA ASN A 395 9.11 -1.77 -2.36
C ASN A 395 8.07 -2.64 -3.08
N LEU A 396 8.50 -3.38 -4.10
CA LEU A 396 7.63 -4.24 -4.91
C LEU A 396 7.82 -5.70 -4.55
N TYR A 397 9.09 -6.12 -4.42
CA TYR A 397 9.46 -7.51 -4.15
C TYR A 397 10.58 -7.58 -3.11
N LEU A 398 10.51 -8.54 -2.20
CA LEU A 398 11.55 -8.81 -1.21
C LEU A 398 12.15 -10.20 -1.40
N SER A 399 13.45 -10.28 -1.21
CA SER A 399 14.21 -11.53 -1.21
C SER A 399 14.23 -12.14 0.19
N CYS A 400 13.91 -13.43 0.30
CA CYS A 400 14.26 -14.21 1.49
C CYS A 400 15.61 -14.91 1.25
N ASP A 401 16.61 -14.58 2.08
CA ASP A 401 17.97 -15.12 1.94
C ASP A 401 18.49 -15.76 3.24
N PRO A 402 19.20 -16.91 3.17
CA PRO A 402 19.68 -17.61 4.37
C PRO A 402 20.56 -16.79 5.31
N TYR A 403 21.34 -15.83 4.78
CA TYR A 403 22.23 -15.00 5.60
C TYR A 403 21.48 -14.13 6.62
N MET A 404 20.20 -13.81 6.33
CA MET A 404 19.36 -12.98 7.21
C MET A 404 19.21 -13.59 8.60
N ARG A 405 19.24 -14.94 8.74
CA ARG A 405 19.18 -15.59 10.04
C ARG A 405 20.38 -15.29 10.94
N ASN A 406 21.56 -15.05 10.36
CA ASN A 406 22.73 -14.67 11.14
C ASN A 406 22.59 -13.24 11.67
N ARG A 407 21.84 -12.38 10.97
CA ARG A 407 21.51 -11.02 11.43
C ARG A 407 20.46 -11.01 12.54
N MET A 408 19.66 -12.07 12.70
CA MET A 408 18.71 -12.20 13.82
C MET A 408 19.37 -12.50 15.17
N LYS A 409 20.68 -12.77 15.20
CA LYS A 409 21.48 -12.91 16.44
C LYS A 409 22.10 -11.57 16.81
N LYS A 410 22.22 -11.30 18.11
CA LYS A 410 23.10 -10.22 18.59
C LYS A 410 24.54 -10.74 18.52
N LEU A 411 25.31 -10.24 17.56
CA LEU A 411 26.70 -10.66 17.39
C LEU A 411 27.59 -9.83 18.33
N GLU A 412 28.41 -10.50 19.15
CA GLU A 412 29.39 -9.84 20.03
C GLU A 412 30.68 -9.45 19.30
N THR A 413 30.90 -9.99 18.10
CA THR A 413 32.06 -9.74 17.25
C THR A 413 31.65 -9.18 15.90
N SER A 414 32.51 -8.38 15.27
CA SER A 414 32.28 -7.83 13.93
C SER A 414 32.02 -8.95 12.90
N SER A 415 30.96 -8.78 12.12
CA SER A 415 30.58 -9.65 10.99
C SER A 415 30.54 -8.83 9.71
N TYR A 416 30.58 -9.47 8.54
CA TYR A 416 30.48 -8.81 7.23
C TYR A 416 29.13 -8.10 7.02
N VAL A 417 28.13 -8.44 7.83
CA VAL A 417 26.84 -7.75 7.88
C VAL A 417 26.39 -7.60 9.33
N ALA A 418 25.88 -6.40 9.66
CA ALA A 418 25.42 -6.07 10.99
C ALA A 418 24.16 -6.87 11.38
N SER A 419 24.03 -7.16 12.67
CA SER A 419 22.80 -7.67 13.27
C SER A 419 21.61 -6.74 12.98
N PHE A 420 20.41 -7.30 12.91
CA PHE A 420 19.20 -6.51 12.92
C PHE A 420 19.02 -5.83 14.27
N GLU A 421 18.44 -4.63 14.24
CA GLU A 421 18.00 -3.95 15.46
C GLU A 421 16.57 -4.38 15.78
N THR A 422 16.35 -4.79 17.03
CA THR A 422 15.00 -5.13 17.51
C THR A 422 14.10 -3.91 17.51
N GLY A 423 12.86 -4.05 17.06
CA GLY A 423 11.90 -2.94 16.98
C GLY A 423 11.97 -2.08 15.72
N LEU A 424 13.01 -2.25 14.90
CA LEU A 424 13.13 -1.64 13.58
C LEU A 424 12.75 -2.64 12.46
N PRO A 425 12.36 -2.14 11.27
CA PRO A 425 12.13 -3.00 10.11
C PRO A 425 13.34 -3.88 9.81
N LEU A 426 13.07 -5.15 9.48
CA LEU A 426 14.08 -6.01 8.89
C LEU A 426 14.58 -5.39 7.58
N SER A 427 15.78 -5.74 7.17
CA SER A 427 16.33 -5.34 5.86
C SER A 427 16.90 -6.52 5.10
N GLY A 428 16.76 -6.49 3.79
CA GLY A 428 17.24 -7.53 2.89
C GLY A 428 17.32 -7.01 1.46
N TYR A 429 17.69 -7.89 0.53
CA TYR A 429 17.62 -7.52 -0.88
C TYR A 429 16.17 -7.43 -1.34
N GLY A 430 15.89 -6.49 -2.22
CA GLY A 430 14.56 -6.28 -2.79
C GLY A 430 14.62 -5.54 -4.11
N VAL A 431 13.45 -5.41 -4.73
CA VAL A 431 13.22 -4.63 -5.94
C VAL A 431 12.19 -3.56 -5.61
N ALA A 432 12.47 -2.34 -6.03
CA ALA A 432 11.68 -1.18 -5.66
C ALA A 432 11.58 -0.17 -6.81
N LYS A 433 10.62 0.75 -6.71
CA LYS A 433 10.41 1.87 -7.62
C LYS A 433 10.75 3.17 -6.92
N VAL A 434 11.57 4.02 -7.53
CA VAL A 434 11.97 5.31 -6.98
C VAL A 434 10.79 6.28 -6.97
N LEU A 435 10.55 6.92 -5.83
CA LEU A 435 9.52 7.94 -5.65
C LEU A 435 10.13 9.33 -5.54
N ASP A 436 11.23 9.46 -4.80
CA ASP A 436 11.96 10.72 -4.65
C ASP A 436 13.44 10.44 -4.42
N SER A 437 14.31 11.37 -4.83
CA SER A 437 15.76 11.16 -4.79
C SER A 437 16.51 12.48 -4.73
N THR A 438 17.58 12.48 -3.93
CA THR A 438 18.59 13.56 -3.94
C THR A 438 19.75 13.26 -4.87
N LEU A 439 19.85 12.03 -5.37
CA LEU A 439 20.90 11.59 -6.28
C LEU A 439 20.48 11.76 -7.74
N PRO A 440 21.36 12.28 -8.62
CA PRO A 440 21.03 12.54 -10.03
C PRO A 440 20.81 11.27 -10.87
N ASP A 441 21.41 10.15 -10.45
CA ASP A 441 21.36 8.88 -11.18
C ASP A 441 20.04 8.11 -10.97
N PHE A 442 19.27 8.47 -9.93
CA PHE A 442 17.97 7.89 -9.60
C PHE A 442 16.88 8.94 -9.76
N LYS A 443 15.92 8.66 -10.63
CA LYS A 443 14.78 9.54 -10.93
C LYS A 443 13.48 8.87 -10.52
N ASN A 444 12.47 9.67 -10.17
CA ASN A 444 11.12 9.16 -9.93
C ASN A 444 10.67 8.27 -11.11
N GLY A 445 10.17 7.08 -10.78
CA GLY A 445 9.73 6.07 -11.73
C GLY A 445 10.79 5.05 -12.13
N ASP A 446 12.07 5.27 -11.82
CA ASP A 446 13.12 4.27 -12.06
C ASP A 446 12.89 3.01 -11.20
N PHE A 447 13.17 1.84 -11.78
CA PHE A 447 13.24 0.60 -11.01
C PHE A 447 14.67 0.34 -10.53
N VAL A 448 14.78 -0.14 -9.31
CA VAL A 448 16.05 -0.42 -8.64
C VAL A 448 15.99 -1.76 -7.93
N TRP A 449 17.14 -2.40 -7.76
CA TRP A 449 17.29 -3.51 -6.82
C TRP A 449 18.46 -3.25 -5.88
N GLY A 450 18.38 -3.76 -4.66
CA GLY A 450 19.38 -3.48 -3.64
C GLY A 450 18.88 -3.78 -2.25
N MET A 451 19.58 -3.27 -1.24
CA MET A 451 19.15 -3.39 0.16
C MET A 451 17.97 -2.45 0.44
N THR A 452 16.83 -3.02 0.83
CA THR A 452 15.62 -2.29 1.23
C THR A 452 15.12 -2.78 2.59
N GLY A 453 14.20 -2.03 3.20
CA GLY A 453 13.46 -2.50 4.36
C GLY A 453 12.41 -3.54 3.98
N TRP A 454 12.05 -4.39 4.93
CA TRP A 454 10.87 -5.25 4.85
C TRP A 454 9.64 -4.43 5.24
N GLU A 455 9.22 -3.60 4.32
CA GLU A 455 8.16 -2.60 4.47
C GLU A 455 7.62 -2.19 3.10
N GLU A 456 6.53 -1.43 3.04
CA GLU A 456 5.93 -0.99 1.77
C GLU A 456 6.74 0.11 1.08
N TYR A 457 7.36 1.00 1.86
CA TYR A 457 8.23 2.07 1.38
C TYR A 457 9.47 2.20 2.27
N SER A 458 10.62 2.48 1.65
CA SER A 458 11.89 2.65 2.37
C SER A 458 12.54 3.99 2.04
N LEU A 459 13.08 4.65 3.07
CA LEU A 459 14.07 5.71 2.93
C LEU A 459 15.47 5.08 2.97
N ILE A 460 16.16 5.11 1.84
CA ILE A 460 17.52 4.59 1.70
C ILE A 460 18.50 5.75 1.87
N ILE A 461 19.37 5.68 2.87
CA ILE A 461 20.40 6.68 3.18
C ILE A 461 21.84 6.19 2.88
N GLU A 462 21.99 4.93 2.44
CA GLU A 462 23.25 4.32 2.00
C GLU A 462 23.05 3.70 0.60
N PRO A 463 23.01 4.53 -0.46
CA PRO A 463 22.60 4.11 -1.80
C PRO A 463 23.68 3.34 -2.57
N ASP A 464 24.89 3.17 -2.01
CA ASP A 464 26.01 2.43 -2.64
C ASP A 464 25.67 0.97 -2.97
N ARG A 465 24.62 0.43 -2.35
CA ARG A 465 24.12 -0.94 -2.56
C ARG A 465 22.81 -0.97 -3.36
N LEU A 466 22.47 0.14 -4.02
CA LEU A 466 21.30 0.27 -4.87
C LEU A 466 21.74 0.30 -6.34
N PHE A 467 21.17 -0.59 -7.14
CA PHE A 467 21.49 -0.75 -8.54
C PHE A 467 20.26 -0.42 -9.39
N LYS A 468 20.43 0.49 -10.34
CA LYS A 468 19.39 0.79 -11.31
C LYS A 468 19.15 -0.40 -12.24
N ILE A 469 17.89 -0.79 -12.41
CA ILE A 469 17.47 -1.84 -13.33
C ILE A 469 17.45 -1.27 -14.75
N GLN A 470 18.33 -1.78 -15.62
CA GLN A 470 18.39 -1.36 -17.02
C GLN A 470 17.58 -2.25 -17.97
N HIS A 471 17.45 -3.54 -17.65
CA HIS A 471 16.64 -4.48 -18.44
C HIS A 471 15.31 -4.70 -17.76
N THR A 472 14.30 -3.92 -18.16
CA THR A 472 12.90 -4.05 -17.73
C THR A 472 12.07 -4.94 -18.66
N ASP A 473 12.68 -5.46 -19.72
CA ASP A 473 12.12 -6.39 -20.69
C ASP A 473 12.16 -7.86 -20.22
N VAL A 474 12.57 -8.09 -18.98
CA VAL A 474 12.51 -9.37 -18.25
C VAL A 474 11.75 -9.15 -16.94
N PRO A 475 11.16 -10.19 -16.33
CA PRO A 475 10.41 -10.03 -15.08
C PRO A 475 11.21 -9.33 -13.98
N LEU A 476 10.63 -8.31 -13.35
CA LEU A 476 11.28 -7.56 -12.26
C LEU A 476 11.65 -8.47 -11.08
N THR A 477 10.87 -9.54 -10.84
CA THR A 477 11.13 -10.55 -9.80
C THR A 477 12.52 -11.19 -9.94
N TYR A 478 13.05 -11.29 -11.16
CA TYR A 478 14.39 -11.87 -11.40
C TYR A 478 15.49 -11.10 -10.67
N TYR A 479 15.32 -9.80 -10.44
CA TYR A 479 16.30 -8.98 -9.71
C TYR A 479 16.31 -9.23 -8.19
N THR A 480 15.37 -9.99 -7.65
CA THR A 480 15.49 -10.55 -6.28
C THR A 480 16.43 -11.76 -6.21
N GLY A 481 16.79 -12.34 -7.37
CA GLY A 481 17.48 -13.62 -7.46
C GLY A 481 18.40 -13.73 -8.67
N LEU A 482 17.90 -14.27 -9.79
CA LEU A 482 18.65 -14.57 -11.03
C LEU A 482 19.49 -13.40 -11.54
N LEU A 483 18.94 -12.19 -11.55
CA LEU A 483 19.64 -10.98 -11.98
C LEU A 483 20.10 -10.13 -10.78
N GLY A 484 19.81 -10.55 -9.56
CA GLY A 484 20.21 -9.85 -8.33
C GLY A 484 21.42 -10.47 -7.66
N MET A 485 21.46 -10.34 -6.33
CA MET A 485 22.56 -10.82 -5.49
C MET A 485 22.84 -12.33 -5.65
N ALA A 486 21.80 -13.18 -5.74
CA ALA A 486 21.99 -14.63 -5.85
C ALA A 486 22.62 -15.05 -7.20
N GLY A 487 22.23 -14.41 -8.30
CA GLY A 487 22.83 -14.61 -9.62
C GLY A 487 24.28 -14.16 -9.67
N MET A 488 24.57 -12.98 -9.13
CA MET A 488 25.95 -12.48 -9.02
C MET A 488 26.82 -13.39 -8.15
N THR A 489 26.26 -13.96 -7.08
CA THR A 489 26.94 -14.95 -6.23
C THR A 489 27.28 -16.22 -7.01
N ALA A 490 26.33 -16.74 -7.80
CA ALA A 490 26.57 -17.91 -8.65
C ALA A 490 27.66 -17.61 -9.69
N TYR A 491 27.61 -16.44 -10.33
CA TYR A 491 28.59 -16.02 -11.32
C TYR A 491 29.99 -15.91 -10.74
N ALA A 492 30.17 -15.10 -9.69
CA ALA A 492 31.48 -14.89 -9.07
C ALA A 492 32.04 -16.18 -8.48
N GLY A 493 31.22 -16.93 -7.73
CA GLY A 493 31.65 -18.19 -7.12
C GLY A 493 32.06 -19.23 -8.16
N PHE A 494 31.32 -19.35 -9.26
CA PHE A 494 31.65 -20.33 -10.29
C PHE A 494 32.79 -19.83 -11.17
N TYR A 495 32.63 -18.72 -11.90
CA TYR A 495 33.60 -18.29 -12.91
C TYR A 495 34.91 -17.75 -12.29
N GLU A 496 34.84 -16.96 -11.22
CA GLU A 496 36.02 -16.32 -10.65
C GLU A 496 36.66 -17.22 -9.58
N VAL A 497 35.89 -17.73 -8.61
CA VAL A 497 36.44 -18.51 -7.50
C VAL A 497 36.76 -19.94 -7.91
N CYS A 498 35.91 -20.67 -8.65
CA CYS A 498 36.24 -22.04 -9.08
C CYS A 498 37.16 -22.08 -10.31
N SER A 499 37.14 -21.03 -11.14
CA SER A 499 37.89 -20.94 -12.40
C SER A 499 37.71 -22.20 -13.27
N PRO A 500 36.49 -22.45 -13.78
CA PRO A 500 36.10 -23.72 -14.38
C PRO A 500 36.72 -23.91 -15.75
N LYS A 501 36.92 -25.18 -16.11
CA LYS A 501 37.35 -25.61 -17.44
C LYS A 501 36.33 -26.57 -18.03
N LYS A 502 36.23 -26.54 -19.35
CA LYS A 502 35.40 -27.47 -20.12
C LYS A 502 35.71 -28.92 -19.76
N GLY A 503 34.67 -29.72 -19.53
CA GLY A 503 34.78 -31.16 -19.24
C GLY A 503 35.09 -31.50 -17.78
N GLU A 504 35.17 -30.53 -16.87
CA GLU A 504 35.39 -30.82 -15.44
C GLU A 504 34.14 -31.38 -14.74
N TYR A 505 34.37 -32.08 -13.63
CA TYR A 505 33.33 -32.71 -12.81
C TYR A 505 32.92 -31.78 -11.67
N VAL A 506 31.68 -31.29 -11.72
CA VAL A 506 31.14 -30.25 -10.83
C VAL A 506 30.09 -30.85 -9.91
N TYR A 507 30.29 -30.71 -8.60
CA TYR A 507 29.28 -30.99 -7.58
C TYR A 507 28.70 -29.69 -7.03
N VAL A 508 27.37 -29.63 -6.91
CA VAL A 508 26.66 -28.49 -6.30
C VAL A 508 25.79 -29.00 -5.15
N SER A 509 26.00 -28.47 -3.95
CA SER A 509 25.11 -28.72 -2.81
C SER A 509 23.98 -27.69 -2.75
N ALA A 510 22.83 -28.06 -2.17
CA ALA A 510 21.60 -27.26 -2.23
C ALA A 510 21.25 -26.83 -3.67
N ALA A 511 21.44 -27.76 -4.62
CA ALA A 511 21.50 -27.46 -6.05
C ALA A 511 20.19 -26.92 -6.62
N SER A 512 19.03 -27.23 -6.01
CA SER A 512 17.73 -26.70 -6.45
C SER A 512 17.40 -25.33 -5.85
N GLY A 513 18.29 -24.75 -5.04
CA GLY A 513 18.11 -23.45 -4.41
C GLY A 513 18.41 -22.29 -5.36
N ALA A 514 18.31 -21.06 -4.86
CA ALA A 514 18.51 -19.84 -5.65
C ALA A 514 19.86 -19.77 -6.38
N VAL A 515 20.96 -20.02 -5.66
CA VAL A 515 22.32 -19.99 -6.22
C VAL A 515 22.63 -21.27 -6.98
N GLY A 516 22.33 -22.43 -6.37
CA GLY A 516 22.68 -23.74 -6.92
C GLY A 516 22.08 -24.02 -8.30
N GLN A 517 20.84 -23.59 -8.55
CA GLN A 517 20.17 -23.83 -9.83
C GLN A 517 20.86 -23.08 -10.99
N LEU A 518 21.52 -21.96 -10.68
CA LEU A 518 22.25 -21.15 -11.65
C LEU A 518 23.66 -21.70 -11.86
N VAL A 519 24.37 -22.04 -10.78
CA VAL A 519 25.72 -22.63 -10.86
C VAL A 519 25.70 -23.88 -11.72
N GLY A 520 24.71 -24.76 -11.54
CA GLY A 520 24.60 -25.97 -12.35
C GLY A 520 24.43 -25.67 -13.83
N GLN A 521 23.55 -24.72 -14.17
CA GLN A 521 23.33 -24.32 -15.55
C GLN A 521 24.55 -23.60 -16.15
N PHE A 522 25.25 -22.77 -15.38
CA PHE A 522 26.52 -22.18 -15.83
C PHE A 522 27.54 -23.27 -16.12
N ALA A 523 27.68 -24.26 -15.26
CA ALA A 523 28.55 -25.41 -15.51
C ALA A 523 28.12 -26.20 -16.76
N LYS A 524 26.81 -26.40 -17.00
CA LYS A 524 26.32 -27.01 -18.24
C LYS A 524 26.64 -26.18 -19.47
N LEU A 525 26.57 -24.85 -19.41
CA LEU A 525 26.96 -23.96 -20.52
C LEU A 525 28.47 -24.05 -20.87
N LEU A 526 29.32 -24.48 -19.93
CA LEU A 526 30.75 -24.77 -20.17
C LEU A 526 31.03 -26.24 -20.55
N ASP A 527 30.00 -27.04 -20.85
CA ASP A 527 30.12 -28.47 -21.12
C ASP A 527 30.82 -29.24 -19.98
N CYS A 528 30.54 -28.88 -18.72
CA CYS A 528 30.94 -29.66 -17.56
C CYS A 528 29.97 -30.83 -17.30
N TYR A 529 30.45 -31.84 -16.58
CA TYR A 529 29.61 -32.88 -15.97
C TYR A 529 29.14 -32.40 -14.61
N VAL A 530 27.83 -32.33 -14.37
CA VAL A 530 27.24 -31.64 -13.22
C VAL A 530 26.33 -32.56 -12.43
N VAL A 531 26.60 -32.71 -11.14
CA VAL A 531 25.76 -33.44 -10.19
C VAL A 531 25.30 -32.54 -9.06
N GLY A 532 24.02 -32.62 -8.72
CA GLY A 532 23.41 -31.82 -7.66
C GLY A 532 22.87 -32.67 -6.51
N SER A 533 22.91 -32.15 -5.28
CA SER A 533 22.12 -32.69 -4.17
C SER A 533 20.99 -31.75 -3.74
N ALA A 534 19.85 -32.33 -3.40
CA ALA A 534 18.70 -31.61 -2.85
C ALA A 534 17.97 -32.42 -1.77
N GLY A 535 17.05 -31.79 -1.04
CA GLY A 535 16.43 -32.35 0.16
C GLY A 535 15.06 -33.01 -0.03
N SER A 536 14.64 -33.26 -1.28
CA SER A 536 13.39 -33.97 -1.62
C SER A 536 13.47 -34.56 -3.03
N LYS A 537 12.63 -35.56 -3.32
CA LYS A 537 12.52 -36.18 -4.66
C LYS A 537 12.07 -35.18 -5.73
N GLU A 538 11.11 -34.32 -5.41
CA GLU A 538 10.64 -33.25 -6.31
C GLU A 538 11.79 -32.34 -6.77
N LYS A 539 12.66 -31.93 -5.83
CA LYS A 539 13.81 -31.09 -6.15
C LYS A 539 14.86 -31.82 -6.99
N VAL A 540 15.03 -33.13 -6.79
CA VAL A 540 15.89 -33.96 -7.63
C VAL A 540 15.36 -34.06 -9.06
N GLU A 541 14.06 -34.22 -9.25
CA GLU A 541 13.44 -34.22 -10.57
C GLU A 541 13.58 -32.87 -11.27
N LEU A 542 13.42 -31.74 -10.55
CA LEU A 542 13.68 -30.41 -11.11
C LEU A 542 15.12 -30.25 -11.62
N LEU A 543 16.10 -30.75 -10.86
CA LEU A 543 17.52 -30.70 -11.25
C LEU A 543 17.78 -31.40 -12.58
N LYS A 544 17.24 -32.61 -12.74
CA LYS A 544 17.46 -33.43 -13.95
C LYS A 544 16.65 -32.91 -15.13
N ASN A 545 15.37 -32.66 -14.93
CA ASN A 545 14.43 -32.45 -16.04
C ASN A 545 14.34 -30.97 -16.47
N LYS A 546 14.48 -30.02 -15.54
CA LYS A 546 14.32 -28.58 -15.82
C LYS A 546 15.65 -27.84 -15.89
N PHE A 547 16.61 -28.15 -15.01
CA PHE A 547 17.90 -27.46 -14.94
C PHE A 547 19.03 -28.16 -15.71
N GLY A 548 18.79 -29.36 -16.26
CA GLY A 548 19.72 -30.06 -17.14
C GLY A 548 20.96 -30.64 -16.45
N PHE A 549 20.89 -30.92 -15.14
CA PHE A 549 21.96 -31.63 -14.44
C PHE A 549 22.09 -33.06 -14.96
N ASP A 550 23.32 -33.57 -15.08
CA ASP A 550 23.57 -34.93 -15.57
C ASP A 550 23.09 -35.98 -14.57
N ALA A 551 23.22 -35.70 -13.27
CA ALA A 551 22.64 -36.50 -12.21
C ALA A 551 22.25 -35.64 -10.99
N ALA A 552 21.36 -36.18 -10.16
CA ALA A 552 21.04 -35.58 -8.88
C ALA A 552 20.56 -36.64 -7.88
N PHE A 553 20.72 -36.37 -6.59
CA PHE A 553 20.29 -37.28 -5.52
C PHE A 553 19.68 -36.55 -4.31
N ASN A 554 18.81 -37.25 -3.59
CA ASN A 554 18.21 -36.75 -2.35
C ASN A 554 19.13 -37.07 -1.17
N TYR A 555 19.86 -36.09 -0.64
CA TYR A 555 20.85 -36.33 0.41
C TYR A 555 20.25 -36.87 1.72
N LYS A 556 18.93 -36.69 1.94
CA LYS A 556 18.24 -37.19 3.14
C LYS A 556 17.94 -38.70 3.08
N GLU A 557 17.98 -39.29 1.89
CA GLU A 557 17.73 -40.72 1.66
C GLU A 557 19.04 -41.53 1.60
N GLU A 558 20.19 -40.85 1.65
CA GLU A 558 21.51 -41.49 1.58
C GLU A 558 22.04 -41.83 2.98
N PRO A 559 22.29 -43.12 3.30
CA PRO A 559 22.86 -43.51 4.58
C PRO A 559 24.36 -43.18 4.68
N ASP A 560 25.04 -43.05 3.53
CA ASP A 560 26.47 -42.76 3.42
C ASP A 560 26.71 -41.79 2.25
N LEU A 561 27.11 -40.56 2.59
CA LEU A 561 27.37 -39.50 1.62
C LEU A 561 28.66 -39.73 0.81
N ASP A 562 29.69 -40.38 1.38
CA ASP A 562 30.92 -40.69 0.65
C ASP A 562 30.63 -41.73 -0.44
N ALA A 563 29.92 -42.81 -0.07
CA ALA A 563 29.48 -43.81 -1.02
C ALA A 563 28.56 -43.22 -2.10
N ALA A 564 27.64 -42.33 -1.72
CA ALA A 564 26.76 -41.64 -2.67
C ALA A 564 27.56 -40.82 -3.69
N LEU A 565 28.51 -39.99 -3.24
CA LEU A 565 29.34 -39.18 -4.12
C LEU A 565 30.18 -40.06 -5.08
N LYS A 566 30.77 -41.16 -4.61
CA LYS A 566 31.52 -42.11 -5.47
C LYS A 566 30.67 -42.72 -6.58
N ARG A 567 29.37 -42.99 -6.34
CA ARG A 567 28.48 -43.53 -7.37
C ARG A 567 28.28 -42.57 -8.54
N TYR A 568 28.22 -41.27 -8.26
CA TYR A 568 28.03 -40.24 -9.28
C TYR A 568 29.35 -39.66 -9.82
N PHE A 569 30.44 -39.78 -9.06
CA PHE A 569 31.77 -39.31 -9.40
C PHE A 569 32.81 -40.43 -9.29
N PRO A 570 32.78 -41.46 -10.15
CA PRO A 570 33.76 -42.54 -10.11
C PRO A 570 35.20 -42.03 -10.34
N GLU A 571 35.35 -40.94 -11.08
CA GLU A 571 36.62 -40.25 -11.36
C GLU A 571 36.95 -39.15 -10.33
N GLY A 572 36.06 -38.89 -9.37
CA GLY A 572 36.17 -37.81 -8.38
C GLY A 572 35.65 -36.44 -8.86
N ILE A 573 35.74 -35.44 -7.98
CA ILE A 573 35.15 -34.10 -8.14
C ILE A 573 36.25 -33.05 -8.39
N ASP A 574 36.19 -32.31 -9.49
CA ASP A 574 37.12 -31.19 -9.76
C ASP A 574 36.67 -29.91 -9.07
N ILE A 575 35.36 -29.63 -9.08
CA ILE A 575 34.78 -28.41 -8.50
C ILE A 575 33.64 -28.78 -7.56
N TYR A 576 33.67 -28.22 -6.35
CA TYR A 576 32.54 -28.23 -5.45
C TYR A 576 32.06 -26.81 -5.17
N PHE A 577 30.81 -26.53 -5.51
CA PHE A 577 30.15 -25.31 -5.08
C PHE A 577 29.44 -25.56 -3.73
N GLU A 578 30.03 -25.03 -2.66
CA GLU A 578 29.69 -25.33 -1.27
C GLU A 578 28.66 -24.32 -0.72
N ASN A 579 27.45 -24.80 -0.47
CA ASN A 579 26.30 -24.06 0.08
C ASN A 579 25.81 -24.60 1.44
N VAL A 580 26.29 -25.78 1.86
CA VAL A 580 25.71 -26.59 2.94
C VAL A 580 26.66 -26.80 4.12
N GLY A 581 27.92 -27.16 3.91
CA GLY A 581 28.89 -27.46 4.96
C GLY A 581 28.67 -28.81 5.65
N GLY A 582 29.23 -28.96 6.86
CA GLY A 582 29.04 -30.12 7.73
C GLY A 582 29.46 -31.45 7.10
N LYS A 583 28.68 -32.52 7.34
CA LYS A 583 28.96 -33.87 6.82
C LYS A 583 29.09 -33.95 5.29
N MET A 584 28.41 -33.08 4.56
CA MET A 584 28.55 -33.06 3.09
C MET A 584 29.95 -32.61 2.69
N LEU A 585 30.47 -31.52 3.28
CA LEU A 585 31.84 -31.07 3.04
C LEU A 585 32.85 -32.16 3.39
N ASP A 586 32.66 -32.83 4.52
CA ASP A 586 33.54 -33.89 5.00
C ASP A 586 33.61 -35.08 4.02
N ALA A 587 32.47 -35.44 3.40
CA ALA A 587 32.39 -36.46 2.36
C ALA A 587 32.97 -35.98 1.02
N VAL A 588 32.76 -34.72 0.63
CA VAL A 588 33.31 -34.17 -0.61
C VAL A 588 34.84 -34.16 -0.59
N LEU A 589 35.48 -33.82 0.55
CA LEU A 589 36.95 -33.82 0.68
C LEU A 589 37.57 -35.19 0.32
N LEU A 590 36.90 -36.29 0.67
CA LEU A 590 37.30 -37.65 0.31
C LEU A 590 37.20 -37.92 -1.19
N ASN A 591 36.28 -37.25 -1.89
CA ASN A 591 35.95 -37.45 -3.30
C ASN A 591 36.56 -36.40 -4.24
N MET A 592 37.21 -35.35 -3.73
CA MET A 592 37.89 -34.37 -4.56
C MET A 592 39.01 -35.00 -5.39
N ARG A 593 39.23 -34.49 -6.61
CA ARG A 593 40.40 -34.76 -7.44
C ARG A 593 41.58 -33.90 -7.03
N VAL A 594 42.77 -34.28 -7.49
CA VAL A 594 43.98 -33.47 -7.29
C VAL A 594 43.81 -32.11 -7.98
N HIS A 595 44.20 -31.03 -7.31
CA HIS A 595 43.96 -29.64 -7.72
C HIS A 595 42.49 -29.22 -7.80
N GLY A 596 41.60 -29.95 -7.13
CA GLY A 596 40.19 -29.58 -7.04
C GLY A 596 39.97 -28.23 -6.35
N ARG A 597 38.81 -27.62 -6.57
CA ARG A 597 38.46 -26.30 -6.03
C ARG A 597 37.11 -26.35 -5.33
N ILE A 598 37.04 -25.72 -4.17
CA ILE A 598 35.82 -25.58 -3.39
C ILE A 598 35.55 -24.09 -3.19
N ALA A 599 34.49 -23.57 -3.81
CA ALA A 599 33.99 -22.23 -3.54
C ALA A 599 33.02 -22.31 -2.35
N ALA A 600 33.49 -21.89 -1.17
CA ALA A 600 32.69 -21.83 0.05
C ALA A 600 31.76 -20.61 0.01
N CYS A 601 30.63 -20.77 -0.67
CA CYS A 601 29.57 -19.77 -0.80
C CYS A 601 28.75 -19.63 0.49
N GLY A 602 28.47 -20.76 1.16
CA GLY A 602 27.68 -20.78 2.38
C GLY A 602 27.73 -22.16 3.04
N MET A 603 27.29 -22.22 4.30
CA MET A 603 27.23 -23.47 5.06
C MET A 603 25.91 -23.57 5.83
N ILE A 604 24.79 -23.58 5.10
CA ILE A 604 23.44 -23.42 5.69
C ILE A 604 23.09 -24.47 6.75
N SER A 605 23.69 -25.67 6.72
CA SER A 605 23.46 -26.70 7.75
C SER A 605 23.92 -26.27 9.15
N GLN A 606 24.82 -25.28 9.22
CA GLN A 606 25.47 -24.84 10.45
C GLN A 606 24.81 -23.62 11.08
N TYR A 607 23.97 -22.86 10.35
CA TYR A 607 23.49 -21.53 10.80
C TYR A 607 22.63 -21.58 12.07
N ASN A 608 21.93 -22.70 12.29
CA ASN A 608 20.97 -22.89 13.37
C ASN A 608 21.47 -23.80 14.51
N GLN A 609 22.70 -24.30 14.42
CA GLN A 609 23.25 -25.22 15.43
C GLN A 609 23.75 -24.44 16.65
N GLY A 610 23.47 -24.95 17.86
CA GLY A 610 24.09 -24.43 19.08
C GLY A 610 25.59 -24.75 19.15
N ARG A 611 26.01 -25.86 18.54
CA ARG A 611 27.41 -26.25 18.35
C ARG A 611 27.64 -26.68 16.90
N PRO A 612 28.53 -26.01 16.14
CA PRO A 612 28.86 -26.40 14.78
C PRO A 612 29.43 -27.82 14.69
N GLU A 613 29.14 -28.50 13.59
CA GLU A 613 29.72 -29.81 13.26
C GLU A 613 31.20 -29.65 12.86
N GLY A 614 32.03 -30.58 13.34
CA GLY A 614 33.44 -30.64 12.95
C GLY A 614 33.60 -31.20 11.53
N VAL A 615 34.55 -30.64 10.77
CA VAL A 615 35.04 -31.22 9.50
C VAL A 615 36.35 -31.95 9.83
N HIS A 616 36.42 -33.24 9.56
CA HIS A 616 37.49 -34.12 10.05
C HIS A 616 38.52 -34.47 8.97
N ASN A 617 38.17 -34.32 7.69
CA ASN A 617 38.99 -34.76 6.56
C ASN A 617 39.83 -33.63 5.91
N LEU A 618 40.13 -32.54 6.62
CA LEU A 618 40.86 -31.38 6.06
C LEU A 618 42.27 -31.72 5.54
N MET A 619 42.90 -32.80 6.02
CA MET A 619 44.20 -33.26 5.50
C MET A 619 44.18 -33.58 4.00
N HIS A 620 43.01 -33.88 3.42
CA HIS A 620 42.86 -34.05 1.98
C HIS A 620 43.12 -32.76 1.19
N LEU A 621 42.98 -31.58 1.79
CA LEU A 621 43.37 -30.32 1.15
C LEU A 621 44.86 -30.31 0.80
N VAL A 622 45.70 -30.83 1.71
CA VAL A 622 47.14 -30.93 1.51
C VAL A 622 47.46 -32.03 0.50
N GLY A 623 47.01 -33.26 0.76
CA GLY A 623 47.36 -34.43 -0.06
C GLY A 623 46.88 -34.32 -1.52
N LYS A 624 45.76 -33.64 -1.76
CA LYS A 624 45.18 -33.42 -3.09
C LYS A 624 45.39 -32.00 -3.61
N GLN A 625 46.06 -31.12 -2.88
CA GLN A 625 46.31 -29.73 -3.28
C GLN A 625 45.01 -28.98 -3.64
N VAL A 626 43.95 -29.22 -2.87
CA VAL A 626 42.63 -28.63 -3.11
C VAL A 626 42.62 -27.21 -2.54
N ARG A 627 42.07 -26.26 -3.31
CA ARG A 627 41.82 -24.90 -2.84
C ARG A 627 40.41 -24.81 -2.27
N LEU A 628 40.28 -24.55 -0.98
CA LEU A 628 39.02 -24.17 -0.32
C LEU A 628 39.03 -22.67 -0.08
N GLN A 629 38.12 -21.93 -0.72
CA GLN A 629 38.10 -20.47 -0.67
C GLN A 629 36.69 -19.94 -0.42
N GLY A 630 36.53 -19.19 0.67
CA GLY A 630 35.34 -18.37 0.92
C GLY A 630 35.35 -17.10 0.07
N PHE A 631 34.17 -16.58 -0.23
CA PHE A 631 34.00 -15.33 -0.95
C PHE A 631 32.71 -14.63 -0.52
N LEU A 632 32.66 -13.30 -0.65
CA LEU A 632 31.47 -12.50 -0.42
C LEU A 632 31.13 -11.75 -1.70
N VAL A 633 29.86 -11.84 -2.13
CA VAL A 633 29.40 -11.24 -3.39
C VAL A 633 29.61 -9.72 -3.46
N GLY A 634 29.62 -9.04 -2.31
CA GLY A 634 29.88 -7.60 -2.22
C GLY A 634 31.20 -7.19 -2.89
N ASP A 635 32.23 -8.03 -2.78
CA ASP A 635 33.55 -7.76 -3.36
C ASP A 635 33.56 -7.87 -4.90
N PHE A 636 32.51 -8.46 -5.49
CA PHE A 636 32.41 -8.77 -6.92
C PHE A 636 31.40 -7.90 -7.67
N TYR A 637 30.74 -6.93 -7.02
CA TYR A 637 29.76 -6.07 -7.73
C TYR A 637 30.35 -5.26 -8.88
N HIS A 638 31.66 -5.01 -8.88
CA HIS A 638 32.35 -4.42 -10.03
C HIS A 638 32.27 -5.26 -11.31
N LEU A 639 31.96 -6.56 -11.20
CA LEU A 639 31.73 -7.48 -12.33
C LEU A 639 30.26 -7.59 -12.74
N TYR A 640 29.34 -6.91 -12.05
CA TYR A 640 27.91 -7.00 -12.33
C TYR A 640 27.53 -6.65 -13.79
N PRO A 641 28.13 -5.62 -14.43
CA PRO A 641 27.89 -5.37 -15.86
C PRO A 641 28.29 -6.56 -16.76
N LYS A 642 29.46 -7.17 -16.52
CA LYS A 642 29.95 -8.34 -17.26
C LYS A 642 29.04 -9.56 -17.05
N PHE A 643 28.50 -9.71 -15.84
CA PHE A 643 27.51 -10.74 -15.55
C PHE A 643 26.24 -10.54 -16.37
N LEU A 644 25.68 -9.32 -16.40
CA LEU A 644 24.49 -8.99 -17.19
C LEU A 644 24.70 -9.21 -18.68
N GLU A 645 25.84 -8.76 -19.22
CA GLU A 645 26.22 -8.99 -20.63
C GLU A 645 26.23 -10.47 -21.00
N MET A 646 26.68 -11.34 -20.08
CA MET A 646 26.68 -12.78 -20.29
C MET A 646 25.27 -13.38 -20.19
N ILE A 647 24.51 -13.06 -19.14
CA ILE A 647 23.31 -13.82 -18.78
C ILE A 647 22.05 -13.40 -19.55
N ILE A 648 21.90 -12.10 -19.86
CA ILE A 648 20.69 -11.56 -20.50
C ILE A 648 20.39 -12.23 -21.85
N PRO A 649 21.36 -12.46 -22.75
CA PRO A 649 21.13 -13.20 -23.99
C PRO A 649 20.57 -14.61 -23.74
N TYR A 650 21.13 -15.36 -22.79
CA TYR A 650 20.66 -16.71 -22.48
C TYR A 650 19.24 -16.73 -21.91
N ILE A 651 18.86 -15.72 -21.12
CA ILE A 651 17.48 -15.57 -20.62
C ILE A 651 16.52 -15.33 -21.79
N LYS A 652 16.86 -14.40 -22.69
CA LYS A 652 16.03 -14.06 -23.86
C LYS A 652 15.88 -15.23 -24.84
N GLU A 653 16.90 -16.06 -24.96
CA GLU A 653 16.87 -17.28 -25.78
C GLU A 653 16.19 -18.47 -25.09
N GLY A 654 15.76 -18.32 -23.83
CA GLY A 654 15.15 -19.42 -23.06
C GLY A 654 16.12 -20.53 -22.69
N LYS A 655 17.44 -20.26 -22.71
CA LYS A 655 18.50 -21.23 -22.39
C LYS A 655 18.81 -21.36 -20.90
N ILE A 656 18.23 -20.48 -20.08
CA ILE A 656 18.29 -20.56 -18.62
C ILE A 656 16.88 -20.78 -18.09
N ALA A 657 16.69 -21.89 -17.40
CA ALA A 657 15.49 -22.15 -16.62
C ALA A 657 15.64 -21.54 -15.22
N TYR A 658 14.60 -20.88 -14.74
CA TYR A 658 14.57 -20.30 -13.40
C TYR A 658 13.26 -20.67 -12.69
N VAL A 659 13.36 -21.04 -11.41
CA VAL A 659 12.20 -21.36 -10.57
C VAL A 659 12.21 -20.44 -9.36
N GLU A 660 11.11 -19.70 -9.24
CA GLU A 660 10.77 -18.82 -8.12
C GLU A 660 9.70 -19.48 -7.25
N ASP A 661 9.81 -19.29 -5.95
CA ASP A 661 8.83 -19.65 -4.94
C ASP A 661 8.28 -18.33 -4.38
N ILE A 662 7.00 -18.04 -4.67
CA ILE A 662 6.41 -16.72 -4.49
C ILE A 662 5.43 -16.78 -3.32
N ALA A 663 5.68 -15.95 -2.31
CA ALA A 663 4.73 -15.66 -1.24
C ALA A 663 4.05 -14.31 -1.49
N GLU A 664 2.73 -14.26 -1.43
CA GLU A 664 1.95 -13.04 -1.65
C GLU A 664 1.72 -12.29 -0.34
N GLY A 665 1.93 -10.97 -0.36
CA GLY A 665 1.72 -10.06 0.77
C GLY A 665 2.90 -9.99 1.75
N LEU A 666 3.20 -8.79 2.23
CA LEU A 666 4.28 -8.53 3.18
C LEU A 666 4.14 -9.36 4.48
N GLU A 667 2.91 -9.61 4.93
CA GLU A 667 2.60 -10.47 6.07
C GLU A 667 3.11 -11.91 5.94
N SER A 668 3.31 -12.41 4.71
CA SER A 668 3.81 -13.77 4.46
C SER A 668 5.33 -13.87 4.59
N ALA A 669 6.05 -12.74 4.69
CA ALA A 669 7.50 -12.70 4.68
C ALA A 669 8.17 -13.48 5.84
N PRO A 670 7.68 -13.41 7.11
CA PRO A 670 8.20 -14.23 8.21
C PRO A 670 8.15 -15.73 7.92
N ALA A 671 7.00 -16.23 7.44
CA ALA A 671 6.79 -17.64 7.13
C ALA A 671 7.70 -18.11 5.98
N ALA A 672 7.84 -17.28 4.94
CA ALA A 672 8.72 -17.51 3.81
C ALA A 672 10.19 -17.63 4.24
N LEU A 673 10.69 -16.69 5.06
CA LEU A 673 12.07 -16.74 5.57
C LEU A 673 12.33 -17.96 6.45
N VAL A 674 11.42 -18.27 7.38
CA VAL A 674 11.54 -19.46 8.25
C VAL A 674 11.54 -20.74 7.42
N GLY A 675 10.75 -20.79 6.34
CA GLY A 675 10.65 -21.94 5.45
C GLY A 675 11.95 -22.33 4.74
N LEU A 676 12.89 -21.40 4.57
CA LEU A 676 14.20 -21.67 3.98
C LEU A 676 14.97 -22.73 4.78
N PHE A 677 14.92 -22.65 6.11
CA PHE A 677 15.75 -23.48 6.99
C PHE A 677 15.21 -24.90 7.18
N THR A 678 13.96 -25.14 6.80
CA THR A 678 13.35 -26.47 6.72
C THR A 678 13.30 -27.00 5.28
N GLY A 679 13.75 -26.19 4.32
CA GLY A 679 13.78 -26.54 2.90
C GLY A 679 12.39 -26.64 2.29
N ARG A 680 11.41 -25.87 2.80
CA ARG A 680 10.05 -25.80 2.22
C ARG A 680 10.05 -25.19 0.82
N ASN A 681 10.88 -24.18 0.60
CA ASN A 681 10.92 -23.46 -0.68
C ASN A 681 11.35 -24.35 -1.85
N VAL A 682 10.69 -24.24 -3.00
CA VAL A 682 11.06 -24.90 -4.26
C VAL A 682 11.53 -23.82 -5.24
N GLY A 683 12.84 -23.57 -5.26
CA GLY A 683 13.45 -22.50 -6.05
C GLY A 683 13.85 -21.29 -5.20
N LYS A 684 13.93 -20.11 -5.82
CA LYS A 684 14.25 -18.85 -5.13
C LYS A 684 13.01 -18.31 -4.41
N GLN A 685 13.07 -18.24 -3.07
CA GLN A 685 12.01 -17.62 -2.29
C GLN A 685 12.02 -16.10 -2.42
N LEU A 686 10.88 -15.54 -2.81
CA LEU A 686 10.60 -14.11 -2.79
C LEU A 686 9.21 -13.83 -2.21
N VAL A 687 9.00 -12.58 -1.82
CA VAL A 687 7.72 -12.07 -1.31
C VAL A 687 7.28 -10.91 -2.21
N VAL A 688 6.05 -10.95 -2.68
CA VAL A 688 5.42 -9.80 -3.36
C VAL A 688 4.86 -8.87 -2.29
N VAL A 689 5.33 -7.63 -2.28
CA VAL A 689 4.84 -6.57 -1.38
C VAL A 689 3.74 -5.76 -2.05
N SER A 690 3.97 -5.38 -3.31
CA SER A 690 3.02 -4.68 -4.16
C SER A 690 3.27 -5.08 -5.60
N HIS A 691 2.21 -5.34 -6.34
CA HIS A 691 2.28 -5.29 -7.80
C HIS A 691 2.43 -3.81 -8.21
N ASP A 692 3.19 -3.55 -9.28
CA ASP A 692 3.30 -2.19 -9.86
C ASP A 692 2.00 -1.79 -10.56
#